data_AF-B9H7Y5-F1
#
_entry.id   AF-B9H7Y5-F1
#
_cell.length_a   1.000
_cell.length_b   1.000
_cell.length_c   1.000
_cell.angle_alpha   90.00
_cell.angle_beta   90.00
_cell.angle_gamma   90.00
#
_symmetry.space_group_name_H-M   'P 1'
#
loop_
_entity.id
_entity.type
_entity.pdbx_description
1 polymer ?
#
loop_
_entity_poly.entity_id
_entity_poly.type
_entity_poly.pdbx_seq_one_letter_code
_entity_poly.pdbx_strand_id
1 'polypeptide(L)'
;MEYSDGFVSKEHRELARSASESADPLSVSLLQISIHTKSANSPNSPRSPNRTGSSRGSPSKGGPGKCERHSHSPKDGRPKKGGSGGKGTWGGLLDVDDSHSLDPKDPNFDSSEECDHTTVRKSTTDFLEFKKNVTVIVEEYFATDDIVSTANELRELEMSGYHYYFVKKLVSMAMDRDDKEKEMAAVLLSALYADIIDPQQVYRGFCKLVESADDLIVDIPETVDVLALFIARAVVDDMLPPAFLKKQMASLPEDSKGVAVLKRAEKGYLSAPHHAEIIERRWGGGMKKTVEDVKAKIDNLLQEYAVSGDRKEACRCIKDLKVPFFHHEIVKRSLIMAMERKQAEGRLLDLLKEASEEGLINSSQTSKGFGRMIDSVDDLSLDIPNARRILQSLISKAASEGWLCASSLKSLGPTPVKGSLQDDSAKIFKLKAQSIIQEYFLSGDISEVGSCLGSENNAYSAELNAIFIKRLITLAMDRKNREKEMASVLLSSLCFPSDDVVNGFIMLIESADDTALDNPVVVEDLAMFLARAVVDEVLAPRQLEEIGTQFSGPESIGRKVLQMAKSSLKARLSGERILRCWGGGRTGSPGWDIEDVKDKVGRLLEEFESGGDIGEACRCIKELSMPFFHHEVVKKALVAIIEKKNERLWGLLDQCFSSGLITTCQMMKGFGRVAESLDDLALDVPDAEKQFKHYVERATLAGWLDSSFCLSKSGPTKENGAYL
;
A
#
# COMPACT_ATOMS: atom_id res chain seq x y z
N MET A 1 -63.81 18.19 34.30
CA MET A 1 -62.85 18.76 35.27
C MET A 1 -61.50 18.84 34.59
N GLU A 2 -60.84 19.98 34.43
CA GLU A 2 -61.20 21.40 34.32
C GLU A 2 -59.86 22.14 34.27
N TYR A 3 -59.77 23.11 33.36
CA TYR A 3 -58.83 24.23 33.25
C TYR A 3 -57.66 24.40 34.24
N SER A 4 -56.48 24.69 33.68
CA SER A 4 -55.94 26.06 33.71
C SER A 4 -54.97 26.31 32.55
N ASP A 5 -54.96 27.54 32.01
CA ASP A 5 -54.22 27.97 30.82
C ASP A 5 -53.22 29.10 31.19
N GLY A 6 -52.19 29.37 30.38
CA GLY A 6 -51.02 30.14 30.87
C GLY A 6 -49.95 30.62 29.88
N PHE A 7 -50.33 31.08 28.68
CA PHE A 7 -49.64 32.11 27.86
C PHE A 7 -48.09 32.19 27.75
N VAL A 8 -47.58 32.09 26.51
CA VAL A 8 -46.42 32.86 26.01
C VAL A 8 -46.78 33.52 24.66
N SER A 9 -46.15 34.66 24.35
CA SER A 9 -46.71 35.72 23.49
C SER A 9 -46.58 35.52 21.96
N LYS A 10 -47.35 36.35 21.25
CA LYS A 10 -47.42 36.53 19.80
C LYS A 10 -46.12 37.11 19.22
N GLU A 11 -45.55 36.45 18.23
CA GLU A 11 -44.77 37.09 17.15
C GLU A 11 -44.70 36.23 15.86
N HIS A 12 -44.99 34.92 15.94
CA HIS A 12 -44.99 33.99 14.79
C HIS A 12 -46.29 33.93 13.95
N ARG A 13 -47.00 35.04 13.68
CA ARG A 13 -48.28 34.95 12.93
C ARG A 13 -48.67 36.05 11.94
N GLU A 14 -47.74 36.90 11.50
CA GLU A 14 -48.01 37.84 10.40
C GLU A 14 -46.85 37.89 9.39
N LEU A 15 -46.78 36.88 8.50
CA LEU A 15 -46.10 36.98 7.19
C LEU A 15 -46.44 35.81 6.24
N ALA A 16 -47.63 35.22 6.39
CA ALA A 16 -48.13 34.13 5.53
C ALA A 16 -49.52 34.46 4.97
N ARG A 17 -49.58 35.36 3.98
CA ARG A 17 -50.66 35.55 2.99
C ARG A 17 -50.24 36.62 1.97
N SER A 18 -50.62 36.41 0.71
CA SER A 18 -50.24 37.20 -0.48
C SER A 18 -48.78 36.95 -0.94
N ALA A 19 -48.49 36.47 -2.16
CA ALA A 19 -49.39 36.15 -3.27
C ALA A 19 -48.86 34.97 -4.12
N SER A 20 -49.79 34.27 -4.75
CA SER A 20 -49.57 33.33 -5.85
C SER A 20 -50.14 33.91 -7.14
N GLU A 21 -49.60 33.46 -8.30
CA GLU A 21 -50.03 33.68 -9.71
C GLU A 21 -49.14 34.61 -10.57
N SER A 22 -48.38 34.02 -11.51
CA SER A 22 -48.53 34.25 -12.97
C SER A 22 -47.46 33.47 -13.77
N ALA A 23 -47.72 33.24 -15.07
CA ALA A 23 -47.06 32.25 -15.93
C ALA A 23 -45.73 32.68 -16.62
N ASP A 24 -45.06 31.68 -17.19
CA ASP A 24 -44.00 31.68 -18.24
C ASP A 24 -44.27 32.57 -19.49
N PRO A 25 -43.33 32.77 -20.46
CA PRO A 25 -41.90 32.33 -20.55
C PRO A 25 -40.88 33.39 -21.13
N LEU A 26 -39.60 33.01 -21.17
CA LEU A 26 -38.51 33.45 -22.11
C LEU A 26 -38.25 34.95 -22.39
N SER A 27 -37.07 35.47 -21.97
CA SER A 27 -36.16 36.30 -22.81
C SER A 27 -34.78 36.52 -22.18
N VAL A 28 -33.78 36.84 -23.02
CA VAL A 28 -32.34 36.86 -22.71
C VAL A 28 -31.80 38.29 -22.60
N SER A 29 -30.95 38.61 -21.60
CA SER A 29 -29.64 39.31 -21.76
C SER A 29 -29.01 39.86 -20.47
N LEU A 30 -27.78 39.41 -20.17
CA LEU A 30 -26.55 40.22 -20.06
C LEU A 30 -26.59 41.60 -19.33
N LEU A 31 -25.93 41.73 -18.16
CA LEU A 31 -24.59 42.37 -18.01
C LEU A 31 -24.09 42.54 -16.55
N GLN A 32 -22.80 42.20 -16.36
CA GLN A 32 -21.76 42.78 -15.46
C GLN A 32 -21.98 43.08 -13.96
N ILE A 33 -21.04 42.58 -13.14
CA ILE A 33 -20.03 43.34 -12.34
C ILE A 33 -18.95 42.30 -11.92
N SER A 34 -17.82 42.19 -12.63
CA SER A 34 -16.55 42.93 -12.41
C SER A 34 -15.68 42.42 -11.25
N ILE A 35 -14.80 41.45 -11.54
CA ILE A 35 -13.63 41.13 -10.70
C ILE A 35 -12.39 41.79 -11.33
N HIS A 36 -11.67 42.61 -10.55
CA HIS A 36 -10.44 43.25 -10.99
C HIS A 36 -9.25 42.29 -10.96
N THR A 37 -8.71 41.96 -12.14
CA THR A 37 -7.31 41.51 -12.29
C THR A 37 -6.50 42.62 -12.95
N LYS A 38 -5.31 42.92 -12.42
CA LYS A 38 -4.35 43.85 -13.05
C LYS A 38 -3.33 43.07 -13.87
N SER A 39 -3.18 43.48 -15.13
CA SER A 39 -2.30 42.89 -16.14
C SER A 39 -0.91 43.54 -16.14
N ALA A 40 0.10 42.80 -16.63
CA ALA A 40 1.30 43.35 -17.23
C ALA A 40 1.76 42.51 -18.45
N ASN A 41 1.11 42.77 -19.59
CA ASN A 41 1.63 42.80 -20.97
C ASN A 41 2.55 41.68 -21.52
N SER A 42 2.02 40.98 -22.53
CA SER A 42 2.76 40.32 -23.61
C SER A 42 3.09 41.28 -24.76
N PRO A 43 3.89 40.84 -25.76
CA PRO A 43 3.55 41.18 -27.15
C PRO A 43 3.72 40.02 -28.17
N ASN A 44 2.61 39.75 -28.86
CA ASN A 44 2.48 39.49 -30.32
C ASN A 44 3.45 38.55 -31.07
N SER A 45 2.90 37.43 -31.55
CA SER A 45 3.35 36.75 -32.77
C SER A 45 3.13 37.60 -34.03
N PRO A 46 3.91 37.37 -35.09
CA PRO A 46 3.31 37.35 -36.43
C PRO A 46 3.74 36.17 -37.32
N ARG A 47 2.97 35.99 -38.40
CA ARG A 47 3.03 34.91 -39.41
C ARG A 47 4.13 35.17 -40.46
N SER A 48 4.56 34.12 -41.15
CA SER A 48 5.64 34.09 -42.15
C SER A 48 5.49 35.03 -43.37
N PRO A 49 6.60 35.41 -44.02
CA PRO A 49 6.62 35.49 -45.49
C PRO A 49 7.87 34.88 -46.18
N ASN A 50 7.79 34.76 -47.51
CA ASN A 50 8.75 34.13 -48.44
C ASN A 50 9.81 35.10 -49.05
N ARG A 51 10.79 34.49 -49.77
CA ARG A 51 11.50 34.90 -51.02
C ARG A 51 12.97 35.42 -50.98
N THR A 52 13.79 34.81 -51.86
CA THR A 52 14.98 35.32 -52.62
C THR A 52 16.19 35.83 -51.82
N GLY A 53 17.48 35.54 -52.09
CA GLY A 53 18.25 34.80 -53.12
C GLY A 53 19.79 35.04 -52.87
N SER A 54 20.80 34.68 -53.68
CA SER A 54 20.92 33.84 -54.89
C SER A 54 22.41 33.60 -55.28
N SER A 55 22.79 32.41 -55.79
CA SER A 55 24.08 32.07 -56.50
C SER A 55 25.37 31.99 -55.65
N ARG A 56 26.44 31.21 -55.93
CA ARG A 56 26.85 30.25 -56.99
C ARG A 56 27.57 29.05 -56.30
N GLY A 57 27.73 27.83 -56.86
CA GLY A 57 27.36 27.30 -58.17
C GLY A 57 27.50 25.76 -58.22
N SER A 58 27.03 25.16 -59.32
CA SER A 58 27.05 23.73 -59.66
C SER A 58 28.23 23.42 -60.63
N PRO A 59 28.37 22.25 -61.32
CA PRO A 59 27.60 20.98 -61.35
C PRO A 59 28.54 19.74 -61.14
N SER A 60 28.24 18.46 -61.37
CA SER A 60 27.17 17.66 -62.05
C SER A 60 27.23 16.20 -61.50
N LYS A 61 26.38 15.19 -61.77
CA LYS A 61 25.25 14.93 -62.69
C LYS A 61 24.49 13.66 -62.20
N GLY A 62 23.22 13.48 -62.60
CA GLY A 62 22.64 12.15 -62.88
C GLY A 62 22.01 11.32 -61.73
N GLY A 63 20.67 11.25 -61.70
CA GLY A 63 19.93 10.01 -61.38
C GLY A 63 19.51 9.29 -62.68
N PRO A 64 18.46 8.44 -62.71
CA PRO A 64 17.61 7.91 -61.64
C PRO A 64 17.44 6.36 -61.72
N GLY A 65 16.53 5.75 -60.94
CA GLY A 65 15.98 4.42 -61.29
C GLY A 65 15.40 3.57 -60.15
N LYS A 66 14.15 3.11 -60.30
CA LYS A 66 13.49 2.11 -59.44
C LYS A 66 13.88 0.69 -59.88
N CYS A 67 13.93 -0.28 -58.96
CA CYS A 67 12.98 -1.41 -58.89
C CYS A 67 13.43 -2.54 -57.95
N GLU A 68 12.48 -3.40 -57.59
CA GLU A 68 12.60 -4.54 -56.69
C GLU A 68 13.31 -5.78 -57.30
N ARG A 69 13.48 -6.80 -56.44
CA ARG A 69 13.60 -8.27 -56.69
C ARG A 69 15.00 -8.90 -56.81
N HIS A 70 15.29 -9.68 -55.77
CA HIS A 70 15.62 -11.11 -55.80
C HIS A 70 16.72 -11.65 -56.76
N SER A 71 17.83 -12.05 -56.12
CA SER A 71 18.36 -13.43 -56.09
C SER A 71 19.12 -14.06 -57.28
N HIS A 72 20.37 -14.43 -56.97
CA HIS A 72 21.12 -15.66 -57.33
C HIS A 72 21.77 -15.87 -58.73
N SER A 73 23.11 -15.75 -58.71
CA SER A 73 24.12 -16.63 -59.37
C SER A 73 24.31 -16.55 -60.90
N PRO A 74 25.51 -16.93 -61.41
CA PRO A 74 25.71 -18.33 -61.86
C PRO A 74 27.13 -18.94 -61.69
N LYS A 75 27.16 -20.29 -61.69
CA LYS A 75 28.09 -21.31 -62.30
C LYS A 75 29.50 -20.88 -62.79
N ASP A 76 30.56 -21.72 -62.78
CA ASP A 76 30.77 -23.19 -62.89
C ASP A 76 31.96 -23.66 -61.98
N GLY A 77 32.33 -24.94 -61.76
CA GLY A 77 31.72 -26.23 -62.11
C GLY A 77 32.65 -27.48 -61.93
N ARG A 78 32.20 -28.45 -61.11
CA ARG A 78 32.54 -29.91 -61.10
C ARG A 78 33.90 -30.41 -60.48
N PRO A 79 34.02 -31.71 -60.08
CA PRO A 79 33.10 -32.47 -59.22
C PRO A 79 33.74 -33.55 -58.27
N LYS A 80 32.88 -34.13 -57.39
CA LYS A 80 32.92 -35.52 -56.81
C LYS A 80 33.92 -35.80 -55.65
N LYS A 81 33.62 -36.68 -54.67
CA LYS A 81 32.56 -37.72 -54.57
C LYS A 81 32.19 -38.11 -53.10
N GLY A 82 30.90 -38.09 -52.76
CA GLY A 82 30.21 -38.96 -51.76
C GLY A 82 30.51 -38.76 -50.25
N GLY A 83 29.55 -38.85 -49.34
CA GLY A 83 28.09 -38.99 -49.50
C GLY A 83 27.41 -39.60 -48.26
N SER A 84 26.17 -39.15 -47.96
CA SER A 84 25.26 -39.62 -46.88
C SER A 84 25.78 -39.55 -45.43
N GLY A 85 24.99 -39.22 -44.40
CA GLY A 85 23.57 -38.82 -44.34
C GLY A 85 22.91 -39.35 -43.05
N GLY A 86 22.02 -38.58 -42.42
CA GLY A 86 21.24 -39.05 -41.27
C GLY A 86 21.08 -38.01 -40.15
N LYS A 87 19.87 -37.89 -39.60
CA LYS A 87 19.55 -37.06 -38.42
C LYS A 87 19.90 -37.81 -37.14
N GLY A 88 20.36 -37.09 -36.12
CA GLY A 88 20.55 -37.57 -34.74
C GLY A 88 20.74 -36.38 -33.80
N THR A 89 20.35 -36.52 -32.53
CA THR A 89 20.14 -35.39 -31.59
C THR A 89 21.02 -35.52 -30.34
N TRP A 90 21.38 -34.39 -29.71
CA TRP A 90 22.04 -34.24 -28.39
C TRP A 90 23.50 -34.73 -28.24
N GLY A 91 24.32 -33.97 -27.51
CA GLY A 91 25.57 -34.47 -26.90
C GLY A 91 26.70 -33.45 -26.82
N GLY A 92 27.16 -33.14 -25.61
CA GLY A 92 28.14 -32.09 -25.29
C GLY A 92 29.55 -32.27 -25.87
N LEU A 93 30.24 -31.14 -26.01
CA LEU A 93 31.68 -31.08 -26.28
C LEU A 93 32.42 -31.16 -24.95
N LEU A 94 33.22 -32.21 -24.76
CA LEU A 94 34.17 -32.33 -23.66
C LEU A 94 35.48 -31.64 -24.05
N ASP A 95 36.03 -30.85 -23.13
CA ASP A 95 37.39 -30.34 -23.23
C ASP A 95 38.41 -31.47 -23.21
N VAL A 96 39.52 -31.27 -23.93
CA VAL A 96 40.70 -32.14 -23.87
C VAL A 96 41.53 -31.68 -22.68
N ASP A 97 41.66 -32.54 -21.67
CA ASP A 97 42.48 -32.31 -20.49
C ASP A 97 43.98 -32.47 -20.85
N ASP A 98 44.64 -31.34 -21.11
CA ASP A 98 46.07 -31.29 -21.44
C ASP A 98 46.91 -31.39 -20.14
N SER A 99 46.90 -32.59 -19.56
CA SER A 99 47.60 -32.90 -18.31
C SER A 99 49.10 -33.06 -18.53
N HIS A 100 49.79 -31.92 -18.64
CA HIS A 100 51.26 -31.88 -18.51
C HIS A 100 51.66 -32.19 -17.06
N SER A 101 51.82 -33.48 -16.73
CA SER A 101 52.49 -33.90 -15.50
C SER A 101 53.98 -33.58 -15.60
N LEU A 102 54.43 -32.56 -14.87
CA LEU A 102 55.85 -32.25 -14.71
C LEU A 102 56.54 -33.42 -13.98
N ASP A 103 57.69 -33.87 -14.48
CA ASP A 103 58.45 -34.97 -13.85
C ASP A 103 59.12 -34.46 -12.56
N PRO A 104 58.79 -35.01 -11.37
CA PRO A 104 59.41 -34.59 -10.11
C PRO A 104 60.92 -34.91 -10.00
N LYS A 105 61.53 -35.48 -11.05
CA LYS A 105 62.97 -35.70 -11.18
C LYS A 105 63.67 -34.74 -12.14
N ASP A 106 62.96 -33.76 -12.71
CA ASP A 106 63.61 -32.69 -13.47
C ASP A 106 64.52 -31.87 -12.52
N PRO A 107 65.82 -31.72 -12.80
CA PRO A 107 66.73 -30.92 -11.98
C PRO A 107 66.41 -29.41 -11.95
N ASN A 108 65.42 -28.95 -12.71
CA ASN A 108 64.92 -27.58 -12.73
C ASN A 108 63.49 -27.45 -12.14
N PHE A 109 63.00 -28.44 -11.40
CA PHE A 109 61.69 -28.43 -10.74
C PHE A 109 61.68 -27.49 -9.51
N ASP A 110 60.88 -26.42 -9.57
CA ASP A 110 60.62 -25.51 -8.45
C ASP A 110 59.26 -25.82 -7.80
N SER A 111 59.28 -26.23 -6.53
CA SER A 111 58.08 -26.60 -5.76
C SER A 111 57.23 -25.40 -5.30
N SER A 112 57.65 -24.16 -5.57
CA SER A 112 56.88 -22.97 -5.21
C SER A 112 55.74 -22.65 -6.20
N GLU A 113 55.85 -23.02 -7.47
CA GLU A 113 54.86 -22.69 -8.50
C GLU A 113 53.54 -23.51 -8.37
N GLU A 114 53.57 -24.72 -7.79
CA GLU A 114 52.35 -25.53 -7.57
C GLU A 114 51.36 -24.89 -6.58
N CYS A 115 51.84 -24.06 -5.64
CA CYS A 115 51.00 -23.47 -4.59
C CYS A 115 50.13 -22.31 -5.11
N ASP A 116 50.68 -21.48 -5.98
CA ASP A 116 49.96 -20.33 -6.56
C ASP A 116 48.99 -20.77 -7.67
N HIS A 117 49.35 -21.77 -8.48
CA HIS A 117 48.45 -22.27 -9.53
C HIS A 117 47.21 -22.99 -8.98
N THR A 118 47.33 -23.72 -7.86
CA THR A 118 46.19 -24.43 -7.26
C THR A 118 45.20 -23.49 -6.57
N THR A 119 45.69 -22.45 -5.88
CA THR A 119 44.83 -21.44 -5.24
C THR A 119 44.10 -20.55 -6.26
N VAL A 120 44.78 -20.11 -7.32
CA VAL A 120 44.14 -19.34 -8.40
C VAL A 120 43.09 -20.17 -9.15
N ARG A 121 43.40 -21.44 -9.49
CA ARG A 121 42.44 -22.34 -10.17
C ARG A 121 41.18 -22.56 -9.32
N LYS A 122 41.32 -22.75 -8.00
CA LYS A 122 40.20 -22.90 -7.07
C LYS A 122 39.33 -21.64 -6.99
N SER A 123 39.94 -20.46 -6.79
CA SER A 123 39.18 -19.19 -6.73
C SER A 123 38.36 -18.93 -8.00
N THR A 124 38.84 -19.40 -9.16
CA THR A 124 38.16 -19.28 -10.45
C THR A 124 36.98 -20.24 -10.58
N THR A 125 37.10 -21.49 -10.11
CA THR A 125 35.98 -22.44 -10.10
C THR A 125 34.87 -21.99 -9.16
N ASP A 126 35.23 -21.53 -7.96
CA ASP A 126 34.28 -21.07 -6.95
C ASP A 126 33.45 -19.89 -7.51
N PHE A 127 34.09 -18.90 -8.14
CA PHE A 127 33.38 -17.76 -8.74
C PHE A 127 32.43 -18.15 -9.89
N LEU A 128 32.77 -19.17 -10.69
CA LEU A 128 31.91 -19.67 -11.76
C LEU A 128 30.66 -20.38 -11.20
N GLU A 129 30.81 -21.13 -10.12
CA GLU A 129 29.69 -21.75 -9.40
C GLU A 129 28.76 -20.68 -8.79
N PHE A 130 29.33 -19.70 -8.08
CA PHE A 130 28.58 -18.57 -7.54
C PHE A 130 27.79 -17.83 -8.63
N LYS A 131 28.41 -17.56 -9.78
CA LYS A 131 27.77 -16.91 -10.94
C LYS A 131 26.56 -17.69 -11.46
N LYS A 132 26.63 -19.03 -11.46
CA LYS A 132 25.52 -19.90 -11.86
C LYS A 132 24.40 -19.83 -10.82
N ASN A 133 24.73 -20.01 -9.53
CA ASN A 133 23.74 -20.07 -8.45
C ASN A 133 23.00 -18.74 -8.29
N VAL A 134 23.71 -17.61 -8.29
CA VAL A 134 23.13 -16.26 -8.31
C VAL A 134 22.16 -16.04 -9.47
N THR A 135 22.42 -16.62 -10.65
CA THR A 135 21.52 -16.47 -11.79
C THR A 135 20.19 -17.21 -11.55
N VAL A 136 20.22 -18.36 -10.87
CA VAL A 136 19.00 -19.10 -10.47
C VAL A 136 18.22 -18.35 -9.40
N ILE A 137 18.90 -17.91 -8.33
CA ILE A 137 18.30 -17.16 -7.21
C ILE A 137 17.56 -15.90 -7.72
N VAL A 138 18.17 -15.15 -8.65
CA VAL A 138 17.54 -13.93 -9.22
C VAL A 138 16.35 -14.26 -10.12
N GLU A 139 16.38 -15.36 -10.89
CA GLU A 139 15.20 -15.80 -11.67
C GLU A 139 14.05 -16.22 -10.77
N GLU A 140 14.34 -16.98 -9.72
CA GLU A 140 13.36 -17.45 -8.74
C GLU A 140 12.73 -16.28 -7.99
N TYR A 141 13.54 -15.33 -7.51
CA TYR A 141 13.04 -14.12 -6.86
C TYR A 141 12.08 -13.33 -7.76
N PHE A 142 12.38 -13.13 -9.05
CA PHE A 142 11.47 -12.42 -9.95
C PHE A 142 10.16 -13.19 -10.24
N ALA A 143 10.11 -14.50 -9.98
CA ALA A 143 8.91 -15.31 -10.08
C ALA A 143 8.09 -15.37 -8.78
N THR A 144 8.74 -15.32 -7.61
CA THR A 144 8.10 -15.52 -6.29
C THR A 144 7.89 -14.24 -5.48
N ASP A 145 8.72 -13.20 -5.70
CA ASP A 145 8.88 -12.01 -4.86
C ASP A 145 9.20 -12.31 -3.38
N ASP A 146 9.78 -13.50 -3.10
CA ASP A 146 10.16 -13.90 -1.73
C ASP A 146 11.56 -13.40 -1.36
N ILE A 147 11.58 -12.22 -0.73
CA ILE A 147 12.79 -11.60 -0.16
C ILE A 147 13.47 -12.50 0.89
N VAL A 148 12.69 -13.27 1.67
CA VAL A 148 13.21 -14.08 2.78
C VAL A 148 13.87 -15.36 2.27
N SER A 149 13.26 -16.05 1.30
CA SER A 149 13.91 -17.20 0.63
C SER A 149 15.22 -16.75 -0.02
N THR A 150 15.16 -15.67 -0.81
CA THR A 150 16.33 -15.07 -1.48
C THR A 150 17.46 -14.72 -0.51
N ALA A 151 17.13 -14.16 0.66
CA ALA A 151 18.10 -13.83 1.70
C ALA A 151 18.77 -15.07 2.32
N ASN A 152 18.01 -16.15 2.53
CA ASN A 152 18.52 -17.41 3.06
C ASN A 152 19.41 -18.12 2.05
N GLU A 153 18.96 -18.27 0.80
CA GLU A 153 19.72 -18.89 -0.29
C GLU A 153 21.06 -18.17 -0.53
N LEU A 154 21.07 -16.83 -0.54
CA LEU A 154 22.29 -16.05 -0.69
C LEU A 154 23.23 -16.19 0.51
N ARG A 155 22.69 -16.38 1.73
CA ARG A 155 23.47 -16.64 2.95
C ARG A 155 24.06 -18.05 2.96
N GLU A 156 23.32 -19.05 2.49
CA GLU A 156 23.76 -20.46 2.38
C GLU A 156 24.89 -20.67 1.38
N LEU A 157 25.08 -19.76 0.40
CA LEU A 157 26.25 -19.79 -0.48
C LEU A 157 27.57 -19.48 0.26
N GLU A 158 27.55 -18.86 1.45
CA GLU A 158 28.72 -18.47 2.26
C GLU A 158 29.82 -17.65 1.53
N MET A 159 29.49 -17.06 0.38
CA MET A 159 30.43 -16.46 -0.57
C MET A 159 30.38 -14.92 -0.62
N SER A 160 30.37 -14.30 0.56
CA SER A 160 30.21 -12.84 0.77
C SER A 160 31.19 -11.97 -0.04
N GLY A 161 32.41 -12.45 -0.30
CA GLY A 161 33.41 -11.77 -1.12
C GLY A 161 33.00 -11.50 -2.57
N TYR A 162 31.97 -12.22 -3.07
CA TYR A 162 31.47 -12.13 -4.44
C TYR A 162 30.08 -11.46 -4.55
N HIS A 163 29.48 -10.97 -3.46
CA HIS A 163 28.14 -10.36 -3.51
C HIS A 163 28.02 -9.16 -4.46
N TYR A 164 29.12 -8.48 -4.81
CA TYR A 164 29.14 -7.47 -5.89
C TYR A 164 28.62 -8.02 -7.23
N TYR A 165 28.82 -9.31 -7.51
CA TYR A 165 28.31 -9.97 -8.71
C TYR A 165 26.79 -10.22 -8.60
N PHE A 166 26.27 -10.55 -7.41
CA PHE A 166 24.82 -10.63 -7.18
C PHE A 166 24.14 -9.29 -7.47
N VAL A 167 24.66 -8.19 -6.90
CA VAL A 167 24.15 -6.82 -7.15
C VAL A 167 24.18 -6.48 -8.64
N LYS A 168 25.30 -6.76 -9.33
CA LYS A 168 25.40 -6.56 -10.78
C LYS A 168 24.38 -7.40 -11.55
N LYS A 169 24.24 -8.69 -11.22
CA LYS A 169 23.39 -9.64 -11.95
C LYS A 169 21.92 -9.28 -11.79
N LEU A 170 21.47 -9.02 -10.55
CA LEU A 170 20.12 -8.58 -10.21
C LEU A 170 19.69 -7.33 -11.00
N VAL A 171 20.47 -6.25 -10.93
CA VAL A 171 20.16 -5.00 -11.64
C VAL A 171 20.20 -5.21 -13.16
N SER A 172 21.22 -5.89 -13.69
CA SER A 172 21.33 -6.13 -15.14
C SER A 172 20.15 -6.92 -15.71
N MET A 173 19.61 -7.88 -14.97
CA MET A 173 18.43 -8.65 -15.38
C MET A 173 17.14 -7.86 -15.23
N ALA A 174 17.02 -7.00 -14.21
CA ALA A 174 15.86 -6.12 -14.06
C ALA A 174 15.76 -5.06 -15.16
N MET A 175 16.91 -4.56 -15.63
CA MET A 175 16.97 -3.56 -16.71
C MET A 175 16.42 -4.09 -18.05
N ASP A 176 16.46 -5.40 -18.28
CA ASP A 176 15.96 -6.09 -19.49
C ASP A 176 14.48 -6.53 -19.37
N ARG A 177 13.77 -6.08 -18.32
CA ARG A 177 12.39 -6.49 -17.99
C ARG A 177 11.44 -5.30 -17.80
N ASP A 178 10.17 -5.58 -17.50
CA ASP A 178 9.15 -4.56 -17.21
C ASP A 178 9.49 -3.78 -15.92
N ASP A 179 8.80 -2.66 -15.66
CA ASP A 179 9.09 -1.81 -14.48
C ASP A 179 8.83 -2.51 -13.13
N LYS A 180 7.97 -3.54 -13.11
CA LYS A 180 7.75 -4.39 -11.93
C LYS A 180 9.06 -5.03 -11.46
N GLU A 181 9.82 -5.63 -12.37
CA GLU A 181 11.10 -6.29 -12.05
C GLU A 181 12.19 -5.28 -11.67
N LYS A 182 12.11 -4.05 -12.17
CA LYS A 182 12.98 -2.94 -11.74
C LYS A 182 12.71 -2.53 -10.29
N GLU A 183 11.43 -2.41 -9.91
CA GLU A 183 11.03 -2.12 -8.52
C GLU A 183 11.40 -3.28 -7.59
N MET A 184 11.09 -4.53 -7.96
CA MET A 184 11.49 -5.73 -7.19
C MET A 184 13.00 -5.75 -6.94
N ALA A 185 13.83 -5.48 -7.95
CA ALA A 185 15.28 -5.41 -7.78
C ALA A 185 15.74 -4.27 -6.83
N ALA A 186 15.09 -3.10 -6.87
CA ALA A 186 15.40 -2.00 -5.96
C ALA A 186 15.00 -2.34 -4.50
N VAL A 187 13.79 -2.87 -4.30
CA VAL A 187 13.28 -3.31 -2.99
C VAL A 187 14.16 -4.41 -2.39
N LEU A 188 14.52 -5.42 -3.19
CA LEU A 188 15.39 -6.50 -2.73
C LEU A 188 16.79 -6.01 -2.35
N LEU A 189 17.40 -5.12 -3.14
CA LEU A 189 18.69 -4.53 -2.79
C LEU A 189 18.63 -3.78 -1.46
N SER A 190 17.59 -2.97 -1.25
CA SER A 190 17.38 -2.24 0.01
C SER A 190 17.16 -3.19 1.19
N ALA A 191 16.39 -4.28 1.01
CA ALA A 191 16.13 -5.25 2.07
C ALA A 191 17.35 -6.12 2.44
N LEU A 192 18.25 -6.40 1.49
CA LEU A 192 19.47 -7.19 1.72
C LEU A 192 20.67 -6.33 2.16
N TYR A 193 20.62 -5.01 2.00
CA TYR A 193 21.69 -4.09 2.35
C TYR A 193 22.00 -4.13 3.86
N ALA A 194 23.30 -4.15 4.20
CA ALA A 194 23.84 -4.18 5.56
C ALA A 194 23.49 -5.41 6.44
N ASP A 195 22.45 -6.19 6.15
CA ASP A 195 22.16 -7.49 6.81
C ASP A 195 22.83 -8.67 6.07
N ILE A 196 22.67 -8.76 4.75
CA ILE A 196 23.18 -9.88 3.92
C ILE A 196 24.32 -9.42 3.00
N ILE A 197 24.24 -8.20 2.47
CA ILE A 197 25.22 -7.66 1.52
C ILE A 197 25.95 -6.49 2.18
N ASP A 198 27.25 -6.67 2.37
CA ASP A 198 28.14 -5.62 2.88
C ASP A 198 28.12 -4.37 1.96
N PRO A 199 28.07 -3.14 2.51
CA PRO A 199 28.03 -1.92 1.72
C PRO A 199 29.15 -1.76 0.68
N GLN A 200 30.35 -2.32 0.92
CA GLN A 200 31.46 -2.32 -0.05
C GLN A 200 31.14 -3.22 -1.26
N GLN A 201 30.40 -4.31 -1.06
CA GLN A 201 29.95 -5.20 -2.14
C GLN A 201 28.87 -4.51 -3.00
N VAL A 202 27.95 -3.75 -2.38
CA VAL A 202 26.99 -2.91 -3.14
C VAL A 202 27.72 -1.83 -3.94
N TYR A 203 28.62 -1.07 -3.31
CA TYR A 203 29.45 -0.06 -3.97
C TYR A 203 30.21 -0.66 -5.18
N ARG A 204 30.88 -1.80 -4.98
CA ARG A 204 31.61 -2.52 -6.04
C ARG A 204 30.69 -3.05 -7.13
N GLY A 205 29.48 -3.51 -6.79
CA GLY A 205 28.46 -3.96 -7.73
C GLY A 205 28.02 -2.85 -8.67
N PHE A 206 27.73 -1.66 -8.13
CA PHE A 206 27.41 -0.48 -8.91
C PHE A 206 28.59 0.04 -9.74
N CYS A 207 29.83 0.04 -9.23
CA CYS A 207 31.01 0.29 -10.07
C CYS A 207 31.04 -0.65 -11.29
N LYS A 208 30.87 -1.96 -11.06
CA LYS A 208 30.89 -2.99 -12.10
C LYS A 208 29.71 -2.94 -13.07
N LEU A 209 28.58 -2.33 -12.69
CA LEU A 209 27.45 -2.04 -13.59
C LEU A 209 27.79 -0.87 -14.52
N VAL A 210 28.27 0.25 -13.96
CA VAL A 210 28.61 1.46 -14.73
C VAL A 210 29.78 1.20 -15.69
N GLU A 211 30.77 0.40 -15.26
CA GLU A 211 31.88 -0.05 -16.12
C GLU A 211 31.43 -0.87 -17.33
N SER A 212 30.29 -1.58 -17.26
CA SER A 212 29.72 -2.33 -18.38
C SER A 212 28.55 -1.63 -19.08
N ALA A 213 28.32 -0.34 -18.83
CA ALA A 213 27.21 0.38 -19.45
C ALA A 213 27.34 0.47 -21.00
N ASP A 214 28.57 0.43 -21.51
CA ASP A 214 28.87 0.40 -22.95
C ASP A 214 28.57 -0.98 -23.59
N ASP A 215 28.60 -2.07 -22.82
CA ASP A 215 28.16 -3.41 -23.26
C ASP A 215 26.63 -3.54 -23.14
N LEU A 216 26.08 -3.17 -21.98
CA LEU A 216 24.65 -3.31 -21.66
C LEU A 216 23.74 -2.54 -22.62
N ILE A 217 24.21 -1.42 -23.19
CA ILE A 217 23.42 -0.63 -24.15
C ILE A 217 23.20 -1.33 -25.50
N VAL A 218 23.99 -2.37 -25.81
CA VAL A 218 23.84 -3.16 -27.04
C VAL A 218 22.55 -4.00 -26.97
N ASP A 219 22.29 -4.60 -25.82
CA ASP A 219 21.10 -5.43 -25.57
C ASP A 219 19.91 -4.58 -25.08
N ILE A 220 20.17 -3.56 -24.25
CA ILE A 220 19.16 -2.73 -23.56
C ILE A 220 19.35 -1.25 -23.98
N PRO A 221 18.65 -0.76 -25.04
CA PRO A 221 18.84 0.59 -25.56
C PRO A 221 18.64 1.72 -24.53
N GLU A 222 17.78 1.50 -23.54
CA GLU A 222 17.48 2.46 -22.47
C GLU A 222 18.46 2.39 -21.27
N THR A 223 19.58 1.66 -21.39
CA THR A 223 20.59 1.50 -20.33
C THR A 223 20.96 2.80 -19.64
N VAL A 224 21.13 3.90 -20.39
CA VAL A 224 21.53 5.21 -19.84
C VAL A 224 20.45 5.80 -18.93
N ASP A 225 19.18 5.60 -19.26
CA ASP A 225 18.03 6.10 -18.51
C ASP A 225 17.73 5.25 -17.28
N VAL A 226 17.72 3.93 -17.46
CA VAL A 226 17.33 2.95 -16.44
C VAL A 226 18.42 2.81 -15.37
N LEU A 227 19.69 2.66 -15.76
CA LEU A 227 20.79 2.53 -14.78
C LEU A 227 21.02 3.84 -14.01
N ALA A 228 20.80 4.99 -14.64
CA ALA A 228 20.87 6.29 -13.96
C ALA A 228 19.79 6.42 -12.88
N LEU A 229 18.61 5.86 -13.10
CA LEU A 229 17.52 5.85 -12.13
C LEU A 229 17.80 4.84 -10.99
N PHE A 230 18.39 3.67 -11.28
CA PHE A 230 18.83 2.72 -10.25
C PHE A 230 19.89 3.33 -9.32
N ILE A 231 20.86 4.06 -9.88
CA ILE A 231 21.88 4.77 -9.09
C ILE A 231 21.25 5.90 -8.27
N ALA A 232 20.30 6.65 -8.84
CA ALA A 232 19.60 7.70 -8.10
C ALA A 232 18.77 7.13 -6.94
N ARG A 233 18.08 6.00 -7.15
CA ARG A 233 17.35 5.26 -6.10
C ARG A 233 18.30 4.77 -5.01
N ALA A 234 19.40 4.10 -5.38
CA ALA A 234 20.39 3.65 -4.40
C ALA A 234 21.10 4.78 -3.62
N VAL A 235 21.15 6.01 -4.15
CA VAL A 235 21.62 7.19 -3.40
C VAL A 235 20.52 7.76 -2.47
N VAL A 236 19.25 7.68 -2.86
CA VAL A 236 18.10 8.06 -2.00
C VAL A 236 17.91 7.08 -0.84
N ASP A 237 18.19 5.79 -1.07
CA ASP A 237 18.03 4.70 -0.10
C ASP A 237 19.27 4.52 0.80
N ASP A 238 20.19 5.48 0.81
CA ASP A 238 21.48 5.47 1.54
C ASP A 238 22.37 4.23 1.30
N MET A 239 22.12 3.49 0.21
CA MET A 239 22.95 2.35 -0.25
C MET A 239 24.24 2.80 -0.95
N LEU A 240 24.24 4.00 -1.55
CA LEU A 240 25.40 4.62 -2.20
C LEU A 240 25.58 6.05 -1.70
N PRO A 241 26.79 6.46 -1.26
CA PRO A 241 27.05 7.84 -0.89
C PRO A 241 26.98 8.74 -2.15
N PRO A 242 26.45 9.98 -2.08
CA PRO A 242 26.41 10.91 -3.22
C PRO A 242 27.79 11.18 -3.87
N ALA A 243 28.88 11.01 -3.11
CA ALA A 243 30.25 11.10 -3.60
C ALA A 243 30.64 9.98 -4.61
N PHE A 244 29.89 8.89 -4.67
CA PHE A 244 30.05 7.79 -5.65
C PHE A 244 30.11 8.33 -7.08
N LEU A 245 29.16 9.20 -7.44
CA LEU A 245 29.02 9.77 -8.78
C LEU A 245 30.32 10.43 -9.24
N LYS A 246 30.86 11.34 -8.42
CA LYS A 246 32.08 12.10 -8.74
C LYS A 246 33.34 11.22 -8.75
N LYS A 247 33.42 10.23 -7.85
CA LYS A 247 34.54 9.27 -7.84
C LYS A 247 34.53 8.38 -9.08
N GLN A 248 33.38 7.82 -9.45
CA GLN A 248 33.28 6.90 -10.59
C GLN A 248 33.35 7.64 -11.94
N MET A 249 32.92 8.91 -12.01
CA MET A 249 33.15 9.73 -13.22
C MET A 249 34.63 10.01 -13.46
N ALA A 250 35.47 10.05 -12.42
CA ALA A 250 36.90 10.29 -12.53
C ALA A 250 37.73 9.02 -12.87
N SER A 251 37.15 7.82 -12.72
CA SER A 251 37.80 6.54 -13.04
C SER A 251 37.44 5.98 -14.42
N LEU A 252 36.50 6.60 -15.13
CA LEU A 252 35.98 6.15 -16.43
C LEU A 252 36.41 7.07 -17.58
N PRO A 253 36.50 6.55 -18.83
CA PRO A 253 36.73 7.38 -20.02
C PRO A 253 35.62 8.42 -20.21
N GLU A 254 35.97 9.66 -20.58
CA GLU A 254 35.01 10.79 -20.63
C GLU A 254 33.81 10.57 -21.57
N ASP A 255 34.02 9.80 -22.65
CA ASP A 255 33.02 9.47 -23.69
C ASP A 255 32.22 8.18 -23.42
N SER A 256 32.50 7.45 -22.34
CA SER A 256 31.82 6.20 -21.99
C SER A 256 30.33 6.39 -21.70
N LYS A 257 29.50 5.39 -22.02
CA LYS A 257 28.09 5.35 -21.57
C LYS A 257 27.99 5.35 -20.05
N GLY A 258 28.98 4.80 -19.34
CA GLY A 258 29.08 4.88 -17.88
C GLY A 258 29.11 6.33 -17.37
N VAL A 259 29.90 7.21 -18.00
CA VAL A 259 29.91 8.64 -17.67
C VAL A 259 28.59 9.33 -18.02
N ALA A 260 27.91 8.91 -19.11
CA ALA A 260 26.58 9.43 -19.46
C ALA A 260 25.51 9.05 -18.43
N VAL A 261 25.52 7.81 -17.94
CA VAL A 261 24.69 7.31 -16.82
C VAL A 261 24.86 8.18 -15.57
N LEU A 262 26.10 8.40 -15.14
CA LEU A 262 26.39 9.17 -13.92
C LEU A 262 25.97 10.65 -14.06
N LYS A 263 26.25 11.28 -15.21
CA LYS A 263 25.79 12.64 -15.54
C LYS A 263 24.25 12.74 -15.52
N ARG A 264 23.54 11.70 -15.97
CA ARG A 264 22.07 11.63 -15.96
C ARG A 264 21.50 11.42 -14.57
N ALA A 265 22.13 10.59 -13.73
CA ALA A 265 21.75 10.42 -12.34
C ALA A 265 21.88 11.74 -11.55
N GLU A 266 23.05 12.40 -11.64
CA GLU A 266 23.32 13.66 -10.95
C GLU A 266 22.35 14.77 -11.38
N LYS A 267 22.20 15.03 -12.69
CA LYS A 267 21.43 16.19 -13.20
C LYS A 267 19.95 15.92 -13.43
N GLY A 268 19.59 14.70 -13.83
CA GLY A 268 18.23 14.34 -14.22
C GLY A 268 17.35 13.90 -13.05
N TYR A 269 17.94 13.39 -11.98
CA TYR A 269 17.22 12.88 -10.81
C TYR A 269 17.64 13.59 -9.52
N LEU A 270 18.93 13.58 -9.18
CA LEU A 270 19.38 14.02 -7.85
C LEU A 270 19.47 15.55 -7.68
N SER A 271 19.55 16.33 -8.77
CA SER A 271 19.55 17.81 -8.72
C SER A 271 18.15 18.43 -8.65
N ALA A 272 17.08 17.63 -8.69
CA ALA A 272 15.71 18.12 -8.72
C ALA A 272 15.15 18.35 -7.30
N PRO A 273 14.38 19.43 -7.04
CA PRO A 273 13.61 19.53 -5.80
C PRO A 273 12.60 18.37 -5.72
N HIS A 274 12.39 17.81 -4.53
CA HIS A 274 11.57 16.61 -4.28
C HIS A 274 12.07 15.32 -4.98
N HIS A 275 13.36 15.24 -5.32
CA HIS A 275 14.00 14.08 -5.96
C HIS A 275 13.56 12.70 -5.44
N ALA A 276 13.72 12.41 -4.14
CA ALA A 276 13.34 11.14 -3.51
C ALA A 276 11.91 10.70 -3.84
N GLU A 277 10.91 11.55 -3.58
CA GLU A 277 9.49 11.27 -3.81
C GLU A 277 9.15 11.04 -5.30
N ILE A 278 9.91 11.66 -6.21
CA ILE A 278 9.77 11.45 -7.66
C ILE A 278 10.41 10.13 -8.08
N ILE A 279 11.62 9.84 -7.59
CA ILE A 279 12.38 8.61 -7.87
C ILE A 279 11.59 7.38 -7.39
N GLU A 280 11.03 7.44 -6.18
CA GLU A 280 10.17 6.40 -5.58
C GLU A 280 8.91 6.06 -6.39
N ARG A 281 8.45 6.97 -7.24
CA ARG A 281 7.23 6.77 -8.02
C ARG A 281 7.47 6.26 -9.44
N ARG A 282 8.71 6.16 -9.89
CA ARG A 282 9.04 5.96 -11.32
C ARG A 282 8.84 4.54 -11.83
N TRP A 283 9.13 3.51 -11.04
CA TRP A 283 8.92 2.11 -11.45
C TRP A 283 7.73 1.44 -10.78
N GLY A 284 7.27 1.97 -9.65
CA GLY A 284 6.02 1.54 -9.05
C GLY A 284 5.84 2.10 -7.65
N GLY A 285 5.58 3.40 -7.54
CA GLY A 285 5.21 4.03 -6.27
C GLY A 285 3.92 3.44 -5.73
N GLY A 286 4.03 2.31 -5.04
CA GLY A 286 2.95 1.36 -4.79
C GLY A 286 3.15 0.04 -5.54
N MET A 287 3.88 -0.90 -4.91
CA MET A 287 3.78 -2.36 -5.17
C MET A 287 2.34 -2.90 -5.03
N LYS A 288 1.40 -2.08 -4.55
CA LYS A 288 -0.04 -2.25 -4.72
C LYS A 288 -0.53 -1.18 -5.70
N LYS A 289 -0.81 -1.56 -6.96
CA LYS A 289 -1.96 -0.95 -7.68
C LYS A 289 -3.14 -1.22 -6.76
N THR A 290 -3.60 -0.22 -6.01
CA THR A 290 -4.75 -0.47 -5.13
C THR A 290 -5.94 -0.87 -5.98
N VAL A 291 -6.85 -1.65 -5.41
CA VAL A 291 -8.08 -2.00 -6.11
C VAL A 291 -8.79 -0.72 -6.56
N GLU A 292 -8.68 0.36 -5.80
CA GLU A 292 -9.26 1.67 -6.04
C GLU A 292 -8.62 2.39 -7.22
N ASP A 293 -7.29 2.30 -7.37
CA ASP A 293 -6.61 2.84 -8.56
C ASP A 293 -7.01 2.05 -9.83
N VAL A 294 -7.35 0.77 -9.71
CA VAL A 294 -7.89 -0.05 -10.82
C VAL A 294 -9.38 0.26 -11.07
N LYS A 295 -10.20 0.30 -10.02
CA LYS A 295 -11.62 0.69 -10.02
C LYS A 295 -11.79 2.06 -10.69
N ALA A 296 -11.03 3.07 -10.27
CA ALA A 296 -11.04 4.42 -10.85
C ALA A 296 -10.59 4.46 -12.32
N LYS A 297 -9.63 3.62 -12.73
CA LYS A 297 -9.27 3.47 -14.15
C LYS A 297 -10.40 2.85 -14.97
N ILE A 298 -11.13 1.88 -14.42
CA ILE A 298 -12.32 1.31 -15.05
C ILE A 298 -13.45 2.36 -15.12
N ASP A 299 -13.69 3.12 -14.05
CA ASP A 299 -14.69 4.20 -14.03
C ASP A 299 -14.39 5.26 -15.09
N ASN A 300 -13.14 5.71 -15.20
CA ASN A 300 -12.69 6.66 -16.23
C ASN A 300 -12.86 6.09 -17.65
N LEU A 301 -12.46 4.83 -17.88
CA LEU A 301 -12.61 4.12 -19.17
C LEU A 301 -14.08 4.07 -19.60
N LEU A 302 -14.98 3.68 -18.70
CA LEU A 302 -16.41 3.57 -18.99
C LEU A 302 -17.05 4.95 -19.17
N GLN A 303 -16.65 5.94 -18.38
CA GLN A 303 -17.09 7.32 -18.47
C GLN A 303 -16.67 7.98 -19.80
N GLU A 304 -15.43 7.76 -20.24
CA GLU A 304 -14.92 8.24 -21.52
C GLU A 304 -15.65 7.58 -22.68
N TYR A 305 -15.72 6.24 -22.68
CA TYR A 305 -16.40 5.48 -23.72
C TYR A 305 -17.90 5.79 -23.83
N ALA A 306 -18.59 6.01 -22.70
CA ALA A 306 -19.99 6.42 -22.70
C ALA A 306 -20.21 7.73 -23.49
N VAL A 307 -19.24 8.65 -23.47
CA VAL A 307 -19.26 9.91 -24.22
C VAL A 307 -18.75 9.74 -25.65
N SER A 308 -17.55 9.19 -25.83
CA SER A 308 -16.84 9.10 -27.12
C SER A 308 -17.42 8.05 -28.07
N GLY A 309 -17.82 6.89 -27.54
CA GLY A 309 -18.15 5.70 -28.32
C GLY A 309 -16.96 5.03 -29.01
N ASP A 310 -15.71 5.40 -28.70
CA ASP A 310 -14.52 4.80 -29.33
C ASP A 310 -14.24 3.40 -28.76
N ARG A 311 -14.72 2.40 -29.49
CA ARG A 311 -14.56 0.96 -29.19
C ARG A 311 -13.09 0.54 -29.18
N LYS A 312 -12.24 1.09 -30.06
CA LYS A 312 -10.83 0.71 -30.16
C LYS A 312 -10.04 1.21 -28.97
N GLU A 313 -10.31 2.45 -28.54
CA GLU A 313 -9.69 3.00 -27.34
C GLU A 313 -10.14 2.22 -26.09
N ALA A 314 -11.44 1.97 -25.93
CA ALA A 314 -11.94 1.17 -24.80
C ALA A 314 -11.33 -0.24 -24.76
N CYS A 315 -11.27 -0.96 -25.88
CA CYS A 315 -10.64 -2.27 -25.97
C CYS A 315 -9.12 -2.23 -25.72
N ARG A 316 -8.43 -1.14 -26.07
CA ARG A 316 -7.02 -0.90 -25.70
C ARG A 316 -6.89 -0.72 -24.18
N CYS A 317 -7.67 0.18 -23.59
CA CYS A 317 -7.64 0.43 -22.15
C CYS A 317 -7.95 -0.84 -21.34
N ILE A 318 -8.91 -1.69 -21.78
CA ILE A 318 -9.18 -2.99 -21.13
C ILE A 318 -7.93 -3.90 -21.15
N LYS A 319 -7.18 -3.96 -22.27
CA LYS A 319 -5.93 -4.73 -22.38
C LYS A 319 -4.85 -4.17 -21.45
N ASP A 320 -4.71 -2.84 -21.40
CA ASP A 320 -3.67 -2.13 -20.64
C ASP A 320 -3.87 -2.17 -19.11
N LEU A 321 -5.07 -2.50 -18.62
CA LEU A 321 -5.31 -2.74 -17.19
C LEU A 321 -4.43 -3.87 -16.62
N LYS A 322 -4.12 -4.90 -17.44
CA LYS A 322 -3.34 -6.10 -17.11
C LYS A 322 -3.86 -6.87 -15.87
N VAL A 323 -5.19 -6.97 -15.65
CA VAL A 323 -5.81 -7.67 -14.48
C VAL A 323 -6.92 -8.66 -14.86
N PRO A 324 -6.62 -9.73 -15.62
CA PRO A 324 -7.63 -10.61 -16.24
C PRO A 324 -8.58 -11.31 -15.25
N PHE A 325 -8.16 -11.51 -13.99
CA PHE A 325 -9.00 -12.09 -12.94
C PHE A 325 -10.01 -11.12 -12.33
N PHE A 326 -9.85 -9.81 -12.57
CA PHE A 326 -10.68 -8.72 -12.04
C PHE A 326 -11.62 -8.11 -13.12
N HIS A 327 -11.64 -8.66 -14.34
CA HIS A 327 -12.47 -8.14 -15.44
C HIS A 327 -13.99 -8.24 -15.16
N HIS A 328 -14.43 -9.05 -14.20
CA HIS A 328 -15.81 -9.06 -13.68
C HIS A 328 -16.23 -7.68 -13.15
N GLU A 329 -15.28 -6.87 -12.68
CA GLU A 329 -15.55 -5.54 -12.14
C GLU A 329 -15.85 -4.52 -13.24
N ILE A 330 -15.28 -4.71 -14.44
CA ILE A 330 -15.63 -3.94 -15.65
C ILE A 330 -17.10 -4.19 -16.00
N VAL A 331 -17.53 -5.45 -15.97
CA VAL A 331 -18.91 -5.88 -16.23
C VAL A 331 -19.86 -5.29 -15.17
N LYS A 332 -19.53 -5.43 -13.88
CA LYS A 332 -20.30 -4.88 -12.75
C LYS A 332 -20.50 -3.37 -12.88
N ARG A 333 -19.42 -2.59 -13.07
CA ARG A 333 -19.51 -1.12 -13.25
C ARG A 333 -20.28 -0.72 -14.50
N SER A 334 -20.08 -1.42 -15.62
CA SER A 334 -20.80 -1.15 -16.86
C SER A 334 -22.31 -1.32 -16.70
N LEU A 335 -22.74 -2.34 -15.95
CA LEU A 335 -24.15 -2.57 -15.63
C LEU A 335 -24.72 -1.47 -14.73
N ILE A 336 -24.00 -1.05 -13.68
CA ILE A 336 -24.42 0.08 -12.81
C ILE A 336 -24.57 1.36 -13.65
N MET A 337 -23.54 1.74 -14.40
CA MET A 337 -23.57 2.96 -15.21
C MET A 337 -24.66 2.92 -16.30
N ALA A 338 -24.98 1.75 -16.85
CA ALA A 338 -26.09 1.55 -17.77
C ALA A 338 -27.47 1.72 -17.10
N MET A 339 -27.62 1.32 -15.84
CA MET A 339 -28.85 1.54 -15.06
C MET A 339 -29.05 3.01 -14.68
N GLU A 340 -27.99 3.68 -14.24
CA GLU A 340 -27.99 5.11 -13.91
C GLU A 340 -28.26 5.99 -15.15
N ARG A 341 -27.64 5.64 -16.29
CA ARG A 341 -27.60 6.46 -17.50
C ARG A 341 -28.17 5.71 -18.70
N LYS A 342 -29.50 5.71 -18.81
CA LYS A 342 -30.22 5.03 -19.91
C LYS A 342 -29.80 5.45 -21.31
N GLN A 343 -29.26 6.66 -21.50
CA GLN A 343 -28.72 7.12 -22.78
C GLN A 343 -27.40 6.41 -23.16
N ALA A 344 -26.65 5.93 -22.17
CA ALA A 344 -25.40 5.19 -22.37
C ALA A 344 -25.60 3.66 -22.40
N GLU A 345 -26.75 3.14 -21.93
CA GLU A 345 -27.10 1.71 -21.83
C GLU A 345 -26.71 0.92 -23.10
N GLY A 346 -27.13 1.39 -24.29
CA GLY A 346 -26.84 0.73 -25.56
C GLY A 346 -25.34 0.63 -25.86
N ARG A 347 -24.59 1.72 -25.63
CA ARG A 347 -23.13 1.75 -25.87
C ARG A 347 -22.41 0.82 -24.91
N LEU A 348 -22.72 0.90 -23.61
CA LEU A 348 -22.06 0.08 -22.58
C LEU A 348 -22.28 -1.42 -22.80
N LEU A 349 -23.48 -1.83 -23.25
CA LEU A 349 -23.74 -3.22 -23.64
C LEU A 349 -22.99 -3.63 -24.91
N ASP A 350 -22.91 -2.75 -25.92
CA ASP A 350 -22.09 -3.00 -27.13
C ASP A 350 -20.62 -3.26 -26.76
N LEU A 351 -20.05 -2.49 -25.82
CA LEU A 351 -18.67 -2.68 -25.33
C LEU A 351 -18.50 -4.02 -24.63
N LEU A 352 -19.42 -4.41 -23.73
CA LEU A 352 -19.35 -5.70 -23.04
C LEU A 352 -19.46 -6.87 -24.01
N LYS A 353 -20.32 -6.74 -25.02
CA LYS A 353 -20.44 -7.72 -26.10
C LYS A 353 -19.15 -7.83 -26.91
N GLU A 354 -18.61 -6.72 -27.41
CA GLU A 354 -17.38 -6.70 -28.22
C GLU A 354 -16.17 -7.20 -27.42
N ALA A 355 -16.04 -6.81 -26.16
CA ALA A 355 -15.00 -7.32 -25.25
C ALA A 355 -15.15 -8.81 -24.92
N SER A 356 -16.37 -9.37 -24.96
CA SER A 356 -16.62 -10.81 -24.82
C SER A 356 -16.34 -11.58 -26.13
N GLU A 357 -16.69 -11.01 -27.29
CA GLU A 357 -16.45 -11.59 -28.63
C GLU A 357 -14.96 -11.57 -29.01
N GLU A 358 -14.22 -10.50 -28.67
CA GLU A 358 -12.74 -10.43 -28.78
C GLU A 358 -12.00 -11.27 -27.72
N GLY A 359 -12.72 -11.83 -26.73
CA GLY A 359 -12.12 -12.63 -25.65
C GLY A 359 -11.33 -11.82 -24.60
N LEU A 360 -11.49 -10.49 -24.57
CA LEU A 360 -10.85 -9.61 -23.57
C LEU A 360 -11.43 -9.83 -22.17
N ILE A 361 -12.74 -10.10 -22.12
CA ILE A 361 -13.46 -10.54 -20.93
C ILE A 361 -13.94 -11.95 -21.21
N ASN A 362 -13.35 -12.94 -20.54
CA ASN A 362 -13.76 -14.33 -20.71
C ASN A 362 -15.15 -14.59 -20.10
N SER A 363 -15.84 -15.63 -20.59
CA SER A 363 -17.21 -15.98 -20.16
C SER A 363 -17.36 -16.21 -18.65
N SER A 364 -16.31 -16.66 -17.95
CA SER A 364 -16.33 -16.78 -16.48
C SER A 364 -16.36 -15.40 -15.80
N GLN A 365 -15.54 -14.46 -16.27
CA GLN A 365 -15.54 -13.07 -15.77
C GLN A 365 -16.86 -12.34 -16.08
N THR A 366 -17.42 -12.55 -17.28
CA THR A 366 -18.76 -12.05 -17.64
C THR A 366 -19.83 -12.59 -16.69
N SER A 367 -19.87 -13.91 -16.49
CA SER A 367 -20.83 -14.56 -15.59
C SER A 367 -20.67 -14.14 -14.13
N LYS A 368 -19.43 -13.97 -13.65
CA LYS A 368 -19.13 -13.44 -12.30
C LYS A 368 -19.62 -12.00 -12.13
N GLY A 369 -19.42 -11.13 -13.12
CA GLY A 369 -19.87 -9.73 -13.07
C GLY A 369 -21.40 -9.60 -12.99
N PHE A 370 -22.12 -10.37 -13.81
CA PHE A 370 -23.58 -10.46 -13.71
C PHE A 370 -24.05 -11.11 -12.40
N GLY A 371 -23.43 -12.20 -11.95
CA GLY A 371 -23.76 -12.85 -10.67
C GLY A 371 -23.65 -11.88 -9.49
N ARG A 372 -22.56 -11.11 -9.43
CA ARG A 372 -22.34 -10.08 -8.41
C ARG A 372 -23.37 -8.95 -8.47
N MET A 373 -23.80 -8.57 -9.68
CA MET A 373 -24.89 -7.60 -9.85
C MET A 373 -26.24 -8.12 -9.34
N ILE A 374 -26.49 -9.43 -9.43
CA ILE A 374 -27.68 -10.07 -8.86
C ILE A 374 -27.61 -10.06 -7.33
N ASP A 375 -26.45 -10.40 -6.77
CA ASP A 375 -26.24 -10.42 -5.31
C ASP A 375 -26.33 -9.02 -4.68
N SER A 376 -25.92 -7.95 -5.39
CA SER A 376 -26.01 -6.56 -4.91
C SER A 376 -27.28 -5.80 -5.33
N VAL A 377 -28.25 -6.45 -5.99
CA VAL A 377 -29.37 -5.73 -6.65
C VAL A 377 -30.34 -5.05 -5.67
N ASP A 378 -30.47 -5.57 -4.45
CA ASP A 378 -31.37 -5.00 -3.43
C ASP A 378 -30.77 -3.76 -2.78
N ASP A 379 -29.45 -3.72 -2.59
CA ASP A 379 -28.71 -2.53 -2.13
C ASP A 379 -28.77 -1.44 -3.22
N LEU A 380 -28.50 -1.81 -4.47
CA LEU A 380 -28.58 -0.90 -5.64
C LEU A 380 -30.01 -0.38 -5.90
N SER A 381 -31.04 -1.08 -5.42
CA SER A 381 -32.43 -0.63 -5.54
C SER A 381 -32.78 0.55 -4.61
N LEU A 382 -31.91 0.87 -3.65
CA LEU A 382 -32.03 2.07 -2.79
C LEU A 382 -31.67 3.34 -3.57
N ASP A 383 -30.61 3.28 -4.39
CA ASP A 383 -30.13 4.41 -5.20
C ASP A 383 -30.85 4.51 -6.56
N ILE A 384 -31.17 3.37 -7.17
CA ILE A 384 -31.76 3.29 -8.52
C ILE A 384 -33.16 2.67 -8.47
N PRO A 385 -34.24 3.47 -8.53
CA PRO A 385 -35.61 2.96 -8.55
C PRO A 385 -35.84 1.99 -9.71
N ASN A 386 -36.31 0.78 -9.40
CA ASN A 386 -36.47 -0.35 -10.33
C ASN A 386 -35.17 -1.06 -10.78
N ALA A 387 -34.03 -0.91 -10.10
CA ALA A 387 -32.77 -1.59 -10.46
C ALA A 387 -32.96 -3.07 -10.80
N ARG A 388 -33.68 -3.82 -9.95
CA ARG A 388 -34.05 -5.23 -10.17
C ARG A 388 -34.74 -5.51 -11.52
N ARG A 389 -35.69 -4.66 -11.93
CA ARG A 389 -36.40 -4.79 -13.22
C ARG A 389 -35.51 -4.43 -14.40
N ILE A 390 -34.63 -3.44 -14.25
CA ILE A 390 -33.65 -3.06 -15.28
C ILE A 390 -32.64 -4.19 -15.44
N LEU A 391 -32.08 -4.73 -14.35
CA LEU A 391 -31.15 -5.86 -14.36
C LEU A 391 -31.73 -7.08 -15.09
N GLN A 392 -32.98 -7.43 -14.80
CA GLN A 392 -33.66 -8.53 -15.49
C GLN A 392 -33.73 -8.29 -17.01
N SER A 393 -34.03 -7.06 -17.45
CA SER A 393 -34.03 -6.68 -18.87
C SER A 393 -32.64 -6.77 -19.50
N LEU A 394 -31.59 -6.34 -18.79
CA LEU A 394 -30.20 -6.41 -19.26
C LEU A 394 -29.72 -7.86 -19.39
N ILE A 395 -30.04 -8.73 -18.43
CA ILE A 395 -29.75 -10.17 -18.48
C ILE A 395 -30.47 -10.83 -19.66
N SER A 396 -31.76 -10.56 -19.85
CA SER A 396 -32.53 -11.10 -20.99
C SER A 396 -31.94 -10.65 -22.33
N LYS A 397 -31.53 -9.37 -22.45
CA LYS A 397 -30.90 -8.85 -23.66
C LYS A 397 -29.55 -9.53 -23.94
N ALA A 398 -28.63 -9.55 -22.96
CA ALA A 398 -27.31 -10.18 -23.09
C ALA A 398 -27.39 -11.69 -23.41
N ALA A 399 -28.38 -12.39 -22.84
CA ALA A 399 -28.66 -13.79 -23.15
C ALA A 399 -29.21 -13.97 -24.58
N SER A 400 -30.11 -13.09 -25.03
CA SER A 400 -30.64 -13.13 -26.41
C SER A 400 -29.59 -12.80 -27.48
N GLU A 401 -28.57 -12.01 -27.12
CA GLU A 401 -27.44 -11.65 -27.97
C GLU A 401 -26.29 -12.67 -27.92
N GLY A 402 -26.41 -13.72 -27.10
CA GLY A 402 -25.51 -14.88 -27.08
C GLY A 402 -24.19 -14.73 -26.30
N TRP A 403 -23.91 -13.56 -25.72
CA TRP A 403 -22.66 -13.29 -24.98
C TRP A 403 -22.77 -13.54 -23.46
N LEU A 404 -23.95 -13.96 -22.97
CA LEU A 404 -24.17 -14.35 -21.58
C LEU A 404 -24.89 -15.70 -21.46
N CYS A 405 -24.32 -16.63 -20.70
CA CYS A 405 -24.96 -17.91 -20.39
C CYS A 405 -25.94 -17.76 -19.20
N ALA A 406 -27.21 -17.46 -19.47
CA ALA A 406 -28.21 -17.22 -18.43
C ALA A 406 -28.42 -18.42 -17.48
N SER A 407 -28.20 -19.65 -17.93
CA SER A 407 -28.27 -20.86 -17.10
C SER A 407 -27.09 -21.03 -16.13
N SER A 408 -26.04 -20.21 -16.25
CA SER A 408 -24.91 -20.16 -15.33
C SER A 408 -25.06 -19.10 -14.22
N LEU A 409 -26.17 -18.36 -14.19
CA LEU A 409 -26.45 -17.34 -13.19
C LEU A 409 -27.41 -17.86 -12.11
N LYS A 410 -27.29 -17.29 -10.89
CA LYS A 410 -28.30 -17.41 -9.84
C LYS A 410 -29.63 -16.84 -10.37
N SER A 411 -30.77 -17.43 -10.01
CA SER A 411 -32.06 -16.82 -10.33
C SER A 411 -32.23 -15.52 -9.55
N LEU A 412 -32.78 -14.48 -10.19
CA LEU A 412 -33.36 -13.37 -9.44
C LEU A 412 -34.53 -13.94 -8.62
N GLY A 413 -34.33 -14.06 -7.31
CA GLY A 413 -35.40 -14.45 -6.38
C GLY A 413 -36.59 -13.48 -6.46
N PRO A 414 -37.78 -13.89 -5.96
CA PRO A 414 -38.89 -12.96 -5.80
C PRO A 414 -38.45 -11.75 -4.99
N THR A 415 -39.03 -10.58 -5.27
CA THR A 415 -38.81 -9.36 -4.47
C THR A 415 -38.98 -9.70 -2.98
N PRO A 416 -38.04 -9.31 -2.10
CA PRO A 416 -38.19 -9.59 -0.68
C PRO A 416 -39.50 -8.99 -0.19
N VAL A 417 -40.44 -9.85 0.20
CA VAL A 417 -41.63 -9.45 0.94
C VAL A 417 -41.11 -8.87 2.24
N LYS A 418 -41.28 -7.55 2.43
CA LYS A 418 -40.76 -6.73 3.54
C LYS A 418 -40.20 -7.57 4.69
N GLY A 419 -38.86 -7.59 4.79
CA GLY A 419 -38.17 -8.15 5.94
C GLY A 419 -38.66 -7.50 7.24
N SER A 420 -38.35 -8.12 8.37
CA SER A 420 -38.68 -7.54 9.66
C SER A 420 -38.11 -6.12 9.80
N LEU A 421 -38.73 -5.31 10.66
CA LEU A 421 -38.32 -3.92 10.93
C LEU A 421 -36.84 -3.75 11.35
N GLN A 422 -36.15 -4.86 11.64
CA GLN A 422 -34.76 -4.96 12.07
C GLN A 422 -33.77 -5.06 10.89
N ASP A 423 -34.17 -5.56 9.72
CA ASP A 423 -33.32 -5.61 8.52
C ASP A 423 -33.29 -4.25 7.79
N ASP A 424 -34.40 -3.53 7.80
CA ASP A 424 -34.48 -2.16 7.25
C ASP A 424 -33.64 -1.16 8.08
N SER A 425 -33.62 -1.27 9.42
CA SER A 425 -32.78 -0.42 10.27
C SER A 425 -31.28 -0.70 10.07
N ALA A 426 -30.89 -1.97 9.95
CA ALA A 426 -29.50 -2.36 9.69
C ALA A 426 -28.99 -1.84 8.32
N LYS A 427 -29.84 -1.78 7.29
CA LYS A 427 -29.49 -1.17 5.98
C LYS A 427 -29.30 0.34 6.08
N ILE A 428 -30.22 1.03 6.75
CA ILE A 428 -30.11 2.49 7.00
C ILE A 428 -28.82 2.81 7.76
N PHE A 429 -28.48 2.01 8.78
CA PHE A 429 -27.23 2.18 9.52
C PHE A 429 -25.98 1.93 8.65
N LYS A 430 -25.96 0.90 7.80
CA LYS A 430 -24.83 0.64 6.88
C LYS A 430 -24.51 1.82 5.96
N LEU A 431 -25.54 2.50 5.44
CA LEU A 431 -25.38 3.70 4.60
C LEU A 431 -24.84 4.90 5.40
N LYS A 432 -25.37 5.15 6.61
CA LYS A 432 -24.87 6.19 7.51
C LYS A 432 -23.42 5.94 7.93
N ALA A 433 -23.11 4.72 8.38
CA ALA A 433 -21.78 4.30 8.77
C ALA A 433 -20.78 4.55 7.63
N GLN A 434 -21.14 4.20 6.39
CA GLN A 434 -20.32 4.50 5.21
C GLN A 434 -20.06 6.01 5.05
N SER A 435 -21.07 6.87 5.21
CA SER A 435 -20.88 8.33 5.12
C SER A 435 -19.92 8.83 6.20
N ILE A 436 -20.13 8.43 7.46
CA ILE A 436 -19.28 8.79 8.61
C ILE A 436 -17.82 8.35 8.39
N ILE A 437 -17.61 7.11 7.92
CA ILE A 437 -16.28 6.56 7.63
C ILE A 437 -15.61 7.30 6.45
N GLN A 438 -16.36 7.64 5.40
CA GLN A 438 -15.82 8.36 4.25
C GLN A 438 -15.41 9.80 4.62
N GLU A 439 -16.22 10.50 5.40
CA GLU A 439 -15.89 11.81 5.95
C GLU A 439 -14.67 11.75 6.87
N TYR A 440 -14.63 10.76 7.78
CA TYR A 440 -13.48 10.49 8.63
C TYR A 440 -12.19 10.27 7.84
N PHE A 441 -12.20 9.53 6.73
CA PHE A 441 -10.99 9.35 5.91
C PHE A 441 -10.48 10.66 5.27
N LEU A 442 -11.37 11.64 5.06
CA LEU A 442 -11.02 12.97 4.55
C LEU A 442 -10.50 13.89 5.69
N SER A 443 -11.25 14.02 6.78
CA SER A 443 -10.92 14.91 7.92
C SER A 443 -9.88 14.32 8.87
N GLY A 444 -10.06 13.05 9.24
CA GLY A 444 -9.41 12.39 10.36
C GLY A 444 -9.89 12.88 11.72
N ASP A 445 -11.10 13.43 11.82
CA ASP A 445 -11.72 13.84 13.08
C ASP A 445 -12.36 12.64 13.79
N ILE A 446 -11.76 12.22 14.89
CA ILE A 446 -12.23 11.07 15.69
C ILE A 446 -13.41 11.49 16.60
N SER A 447 -13.42 12.75 17.04
CA SER A 447 -14.46 13.28 17.93
C SER A 447 -15.80 13.44 17.21
N GLU A 448 -15.77 13.86 15.94
CA GLU A 448 -16.96 13.90 15.08
C GLU A 448 -17.55 12.49 14.91
N VAL A 449 -16.72 11.47 14.63
CA VAL A 449 -17.19 10.07 14.53
C VAL A 449 -17.81 9.59 15.84
N GLY A 450 -17.15 9.83 16.98
CA GLY A 450 -17.69 9.49 18.30
C GLY A 450 -19.01 10.20 18.60
N SER A 451 -19.15 11.46 18.18
CA SER A 451 -20.39 12.23 18.32
C SER A 451 -21.50 11.70 17.41
N CYS A 452 -21.22 11.44 16.12
CA CYS A 452 -22.16 10.84 15.19
C CYS A 452 -22.70 9.50 15.72
N LEU A 453 -21.81 8.61 16.18
CA LEU A 453 -22.18 7.32 16.77
C LEU A 453 -22.95 7.46 18.09
N GLY A 454 -22.53 8.37 18.98
CA GLY A 454 -23.18 8.60 20.27
C GLY A 454 -24.51 9.36 20.21
N SER A 455 -24.75 10.12 19.13
CA SER A 455 -26.02 10.83 18.91
C SER A 455 -27.19 9.89 18.55
N GLU A 456 -26.91 8.67 18.06
CA GLU A 456 -27.90 7.62 17.78
C GLU A 456 -28.34 6.88 19.06
N ASN A 457 -28.66 7.64 20.10
CA ASN A 457 -28.86 7.14 21.44
C ASN A 457 -30.23 6.47 21.62
N ASN A 458 -30.32 5.20 21.23
CA ASN A 458 -31.24 4.23 21.86
C ASN A 458 -30.89 2.74 21.68
N ALA A 459 -29.82 2.39 20.95
CA ALA A 459 -29.25 1.04 20.99
C ALA A 459 -27.80 1.00 20.49
N TYR A 460 -26.83 1.03 21.41
CA TYR A 460 -25.57 0.30 21.19
C TYR A 460 -25.91 -1.19 21.26
N SER A 461 -26.43 -1.77 20.16
CA SER A 461 -26.43 -3.22 20.02
C SER A 461 -25.05 -3.66 19.53
N ALA A 462 -24.58 -4.78 20.07
CA ALA A 462 -23.33 -5.42 19.65
C ALA A 462 -23.27 -5.62 18.13
N GLU A 463 -24.44 -5.87 17.51
CA GLU A 463 -24.65 -6.04 16.09
C GLU A 463 -24.36 -4.76 15.27
N LEU A 464 -24.81 -3.58 15.71
CA LEU A 464 -24.53 -2.32 15.00
C LEU A 464 -23.05 -1.92 15.10
N ASN A 465 -22.43 -2.11 16.28
CA ASN A 465 -21.00 -1.89 16.47
C ASN A 465 -20.16 -2.84 15.57
N ALA A 466 -20.49 -4.14 15.56
CA ALA A 466 -19.85 -5.11 14.67
C ALA A 466 -20.02 -4.75 13.17
N ILE A 467 -21.20 -4.28 12.77
CA ILE A 467 -21.47 -3.78 11.40
C ILE A 467 -20.60 -2.57 11.07
N PHE A 468 -20.45 -1.61 11.99
CA PHE A 468 -19.60 -0.43 11.79
C PHE A 468 -18.12 -0.83 11.63
N ILE A 469 -17.61 -1.68 12.52
CA ILE A 469 -16.22 -2.19 12.49
C ILE A 469 -15.95 -2.94 11.18
N LYS A 470 -16.88 -3.82 10.75
CA LYS A 470 -16.80 -4.47 9.45
C LYS A 470 -16.74 -3.43 8.31
N ARG A 471 -17.66 -2.46 8.28
CA ARG A 471 -17.71 -1.46 7.21
C ARG A 471 -16.45 -0.59 7.17
N LEU A 472 -15.90 -0.22 8.33
CA LEU A 472 -14.66 0.54 8.48
C LEU A 472 -13.48 -0.21 7.86
N ILE A 473 -13.26 -1.47 8.26
CA ILE A 473 -12.12 -2.26 7.79
C ILE A 473 -12.28 -2.63 6.31
N THR A 474 -13.48 -3.02 5.86
CA THR A 474 -13.74 -3.28 4.43
C THR A 474 -13.44 -2.05 3.56
N LEU A 475 -13.93 -0.86 3.95
CA LEU A 475 -13.67 0.38 3.21
C LEU A 475 -12.19 0.80 3.26
N ALA A 476 -11.44 0.40 4.28
CA ALA A 476 -10.01 0.69 4.41
C ALA A 476 -9.11 -0.26 3.61
N MET A 477 -9.43 -1.57 3.57
CA MET A 477 -8.75 -2.55 2.71
C MET A 477 -8.85 -2.14 1.24
N ASP A 478 -10.03 -1.67 0.84
CA ASP A 478 -10.34 -0.97 -0.40
C ASP A 478 -9.85 0.50 -0.37
N ARG A 479 -8.58 0.73 -0.02
CA ARG A 479 -7.91 2.05 -0.06
C ARG A 479 -6.37 1.94 0.09
N LYS A 480 -5.70 3.09 0.18
CA LYS A 480 -4.26 3.19 0.42
C LYS A 480 -3.95 2.93 1.89
N ASN A 481 -2.68 2.65 2.21
CA ASN A 481 -2.31 2.32 3.59
C ASN A 481 -2.58 3.47 4.58
N ARG A 482 -2.66 4.73 4.12
CA ARG A 482 -3.12 5.87 4.93
C ARG A 482 -4.47 5.57 5.58
N GLU A 483 -5.47 5.16 4.80
CA GLU A 483 -6.81 4.93 5.34
C GLU A 483 -6.88 3.62 6.15
N LYS A 484 -5.95 2.69 5.93
CA LYS A 484 -5.75 1.49 6.78
C LYS A 484 -5.22 1.86 8.16
N GLU A 485 -4.22 2.73 8.24
CA GLU A 485 -3.77 3.30 9.51
C GLU A 485 -4.89 4.10 10.18
N MET A 486 -5.61 4.95 9.44
CA MET A 486 -6.74 5.69 10.01
C MET A 486 -7.84 4.75 10.56
N ALA A 487 -8.11 3.62 9.90
CA ALA A 487 -9.04 2.63 10.44
C ALA A 487 -8.53 1.95 11.72
N SER A 488 -7.25 1.58 11.80
CA SER A 488 -6.63 1.04 13.02
C SER A 488 -6.62 2.06 14.18
N VAL A 489 -6.29 3.32 13.89
CA VAL A 489 -6.34 4.43 14.87
C VAL A 489 -7.78 4.68 15.32
N LEU A 490 -8.77 4.68 14.43
CA LEU A 490 -10.17 4.88 14.82
C LEU A 490 -10.68 3.74 15.70
N LEU A 491 -10.39 2.49 15.33
CA LEU A 491 -10.78 1.30 16.08
C LEU A 491 -10.22 1.31 17.51
N SER A 492 -8.97 1.73 17.68
CA SER A 492 -8.30 1.85 18.98
C SER A 492 -8.65 3.13 19.76
N SER A 493 -9.28 4.13 19.12
CA SER A 493 -9.67 5.40 19.77
C SER A 493 -11.13 5.46 20.19
N LEU A 494 -12.03 4.75 19.49
CA LEU A 494 -13.45 4.65 19.85
C LEU A 494 -13.72 3.66 20.99
N CYS A 495 -12.76 2.76 21.28
CA CYS A 495 -12.76 1.83 22.41
C CYS A 495 -14.10 1.06 22.57
N PHE A 496 -14.56 0.47 21.45
CA PHE A 496 -15.71 -0.43 21.40
C PHE A 496 -15.60 -1.59 22.41
N PRO A 497 -16.72 -2.15 22.91
CA PRO A 497 -16.72 -3.37 23.69
C PRO A 497 -15.99 -4.50 22.95
N SER A 498 -15.14 -5.26 23.66
CA SER A 498 -14.26 -6.23 23.01
C SER A 498 -15.03 -7.36 22.31
N ASP A 499 -16.21 -7.74 22.83
CA ASP A 499 -17.11 -8.71 22.18
C ASP A 499 -17.65 -8.18 20.83
N ASP A 500 -17.91 -6.88 20.72
CA ASP A 500 -18.37 -6.25 19.47
C ASP A 500 -17.25 -6.20 18.42
N VAL A 501 -16.01 -5.99 18.88
CA VAL A 501 -14.80 -6.07 18.05
C VAL A 501 -14.58 -7.49 17.54
N VAL A 502 -14.68 -8.48 18.43
CA VAL A 502 -14.62 -9.92 18.08
C VAL A 502 -15.68 -10.26 17.03
N ASN A 503 -16.93 -9.85 17.24
CA ASN A 503 -18.03 -10.06 16.29
C ASN A 503 -17.77 -9.36 14.94
N GLY A 504 -17.27 -8.12 14.95
CA GLY A 504 -16.88 -7.40 13.74
C GLY A 504 -15.80 -8.12 12.91
N PHE A 505 -14.79 -8.67 13.58
CA PHE A 505 -13.75 -9.50 12.93
C PHE A 505 -14.26 -10.85 12.46
N ILE A 506 -15.16 -11.52 13.20
CA ILE A 506 -15.85 -12.74 12.74
C ILE A 506 -16.61 -12.45 11.44
N MET A 507 -17.45 -11.40 11.42
CA MET A 507 -18.21 -11.02 10.23
C MET A 507 -17.29 -10.64 9.05
N LEU A 508 -16.11 -10.08 9.29
CA LEU A 508 -15.12 -9.79 8.24
C LEU A 508 -14.55 -11.10 7.66
N ILE A 509 -14.13 -12.02 8.52
CA ILE A 509 -13.54 -13.32 8.14
C ILE A 509 -14.55 -14.19 7.39
N GLU A 510 -15.83 -14.22 7.81
CA GLU A 510 -16.91 -14.92 7.10
C GLU A 510 -17.09 -14.42 5.67
N SER A 511 -16.94 -13.10 5.45
CA SER A 511 -16.99 -12.50 4.10
C SER A 511 -15.63 -12.41 3.40
N ALA A 512 -14.56 -12.98 3.96
CA ALA A 512 -13.23 -12.88 3.36
C ALA A 512 -13.16 -13.60 2.00
N ASP A 513 -13.89 -14.70 1.81
CA ASP A 513 -13.98 -15.40 0.52
C ASP A 513 -14.60 -14.52 -0.58
N ASP A 514 -15.70 -13.81 -0.27
CA ASP A 514 -16.34 -12.88 -1.21
C ASP A 514 -15.51 -11.61 -1.44
N THR A 515 -14.85 -11.10 -0.40
CA THR A 515 -14.04 -9.87 -0.46
C THR A 515 -12.72 -10.12 -1.19
N ALA A 516 -12.11 -11.30 -1.06
CA ALA A 516 -10.89 -11.69 -1.79
C ALA A 516 -11.09 -11.74 -3.31
N LEU A 517 -12.34 -11.91 -3.78
CA LEU A 517 -12.69 -11.78 -5.19
C LEU A 517 -12.73 -10.33 -5.68
N ASP A 518 -13.01 -9.35 -4.80
CA ASP A 518 -12.89 -7.91 -5.11
C ASP A 518 -11.47 -7.38 -4.89
N ASN A 519 -10.73 -7.95 -3.94
CA ASN A 519 -9.44 -7.44 -3.53
C ASN A 519 -8.50 -8.61 -3.18
N PRO A 520 -7.53 -8.94 -4.07
CA PRO A 520 -6.70 -10.14 -3.90
C PRO A 520 -5.74 -10.05 -2.70
N VAL A 521 -5.58 -8.86 -2.09
CA VAL A 521 -4.68 -8.61 -0.94
C VAL A 521 -5.45 -8.62 0.40
N VAL A 522 -6.73 -9.00 0.39
CA VAL A 522 -7.59 -9.08 1.60
C VAL A 522 -7.04 -10.05 2.64
N VAL A 523 -6.37 -11.12 2.22
CA VAL A 523 -5.85 -12.13 3.18
C VAL A 523 -4.75 -11.52 4.04
N GLU A 524 -3.82 -10.83 3.39
CA GLU A 524 -2.69 -10.14 4.00
C GLU A 524 -3.15 -8.92 4.78
N ASP A 525 -4.00 -8.08 4.18
CA ASP A 525 -4.47 -6.85 4.84
C ASP A 525 -5.36 -7.18 6.07
N LEU A 526 -6.26 -8.17 5.99
CA LEU A 526 -7.10 -8.58 7.13
C LEU A 526 -6.27 -9.26 8.24
N ALA A 527 -5.26 -10.06 7.87
CA ALA A 527 -4.32 -10.63 8.84
C ALA A 527 -3.53 -9.54 9.56
N MET A 528 -3.11 -8.49 8.83
CA MET A 528 -2.44 -7.33 9.43
C MET A 528 -3.37 -6.49 10.29
N PHE A 529 -4.65 -6.31 9.93
CA PHE A 529 -5.63 -5.65 10.80
C PHE A 529 -5.86 -6.41 12.12
N LEU A 530 -5.95 -7.75 12.08
CA LEU A 530 -6.04 -8.58 13.29
C LEU A 530 -4.78 -8.46 14.16
N ALA A 531 -3.60 -8.54 13.56
CA ALA A 531 -2.34 -8.39 14.27
C ALA A 531 -2.20 -6.97 14.88
N ARG A 532 -2.60 -5.94 14.14
CA ARG A 532 -2.62 -4.53 14.59
C ARG A 532 -3.59 -4.33 15.74
N ALA A 533 -4.80 -4.88 15.67
CA ALA A 533 -5.80 -4.81 16.74
C ALA A 533 -5.34 -5.49 18.04
N VAL A 534 -4.55 -6.56 17.95
CA VAL A 534 -3.92 -7.18 19.14
C VAL A 534 -2.79 -6.31 19.71
N VAL A 535 -1.98 -5.68 18.86
CA VAL A 535 -0.90 -4.77 19.29
C VAL A 535 -1.42 -3.44 19.86
N ASP A 536 -2.54 -2.93 19.34
CA ASP A 536 -3.26 -1.78 19.91
C ASP A 536 -4.11 -2.13 21.15
N GLU A 537 -4.06 -3.38 21.62
CA GLU A 537 -4.82 -3.91 22.77
C GLU A 537 -6.35 -3.79 22.62
N VAL A 538 -6.86 -3.67 21.38
CA VAL A 538 -8.30 -3.72 21.06
C VAL A 538 -8.82 -5.16 21.12
N LEU A 539 -7.95 -6.13 20.78
CA LEU A 539 -8.22 -7.56 20.93
C LEU A 539 -7.21 -8.21 21.88
N ALA A 540 -7.70 -8.97 22.85
CA ALA A 540 -6.82 -9.81 23.67
C ALA A 540 -6.27 -11.00 22.85
N PRO A 541 -5.04 -11.48 23.12
CA PRO A 541 -4.50 -12.67 22.45
C PRO A 541 -5.40 -13.92 22.56
N ARG A 542 -6.16 -14.06 23.66
CA ARG A 542 -7.15 -15.14 23.84
C ARG A 542 -8.35 -15.02 22.91
N GLN A 543 -8.83 -13.80 22.64
CA GLN A 543 -9.92 -13.55 21.71
C GLN A 543 -9.52 -13.89 20.26
N LEU A 544 -8.25 -13.70 19.89
CA LEU A 544 -7.70 -14.20 18.61
C LEU A 544 -7.67 -15.74 18.53
N GLU A 545 -7.62 -16.44 19.66
CA GLU A 545 -7.79 -17.91 19.70
C GLU A 545 -9.25 -18.30 19.58
N GLU A 546 -10.17 -17.62 20.28
CA GLU A 546 -11.62 -17.82 20.21
C GLU A 546 -12.17 -17.63 18.80
N ILE A 547 -11.84 -16.52 18.13
CA ILE A 547 -12.15 -16.30 16.70
C ILE A 547 -11.67 -17.49 15.86
N GLY A 548 -10.47 -18.01 16.15
CA GLY A 548 -9.90 -19.14 15.43
C GLY A 548 -10.54 -20.51 15.68
N THR A 549 -11.31 -20.68 16.75
CA THR A 549 -12.08 -21.92 16.97
C THR A 549 -13.29 -22.05 16.06
N GLN A 550 -13.88 -20.91 15.66
CA GLN A 550 -15.08 -20.89 14.82
C GLN A 550 -14.78 -21.30 13.36
N PHE A 551 -13.57 -21.02 12.86
CA PHE A 551 -13.17 -21.30 11.48
C PHE A 551 -12.38 -22.62 11.33
N SER A 552 -13.09 -23.74 11.52
CA SER A 552 -12.51 -25.10 11.55
C SER A 552 -12.31 -25.79 10.18
N GLY A 553 -12.58 -25.11 9.06
CA GLY A 553 -12.40 -25.68 7.70
C GLY A 553 -10.91 -25.78 7.31
N PRO A 554 -10.42 -26.91 6.74
CA PRO A 554 -9.00 -27.14 6.51
C PRO A 554 -8.33 -26.22 5.46
N GLU A 555 -9.10 -25.63 4.53
CA GLU A 555 -8.57 -24.71 3.49
C GLU A 555 -9.22 -23.30 3.45
N SER A 556 -10.04 -22.93 4.43
CA SER A 556 -10.75 -21.64 4.40
C SER A 556 -9.80 -20.45 4.42
N ILE A 557 -10.15 -19.35 3.72
CA ILE A 557 -9.35 -18.12 3.75
C ILE A 557 -9.25 -17.57 5.17
N GLY A 558 -10.32 -17.67 5.97
CA GLY A 558 -10.28 -17.28 7.37
C GLY A 558 -9.20 -17.99 8.20
N ARG A 559 -8.94 -19.27 7.93
CA ARG A 559 -7.83 -20.00 8.58
C ARG A 559 -6.46 -19.45 8.15
N LYS A 560 -6.29 -19.10 6.87
CA LYS A 560 -5.06 -18.48 6.35
C LYS A 560 -4.80 -17.11 6.98
N VAL A 561 -5.83 -16.25 7.02
CA VAL A 561 -5.82 -14.94 7.70
C VAL A 561 -5.36 -15.08 9.16
N LEU A 562 -5.96 -15.99 9.91
CA LEU A 562 -5.62 -16.23 11.33
C LEU A 562 -4.21 -16.81 11.52
N GLN A 563 -3.78 -17.72 10.64
CA GLN A 563 -2.43 -18.28 10.68
C GLN A 563 -1.38 -17.20 10.41
N MET A 564 -1.63 -16.32 9.42
CA MET A 564 -0.75 -15.21 9.07
C MET A 564 -0.69 -14.14 10.16
N ALA A 565 -1.82 -13.79 10.78
CA ALA A 565 -1.85 -12.90 11.94
C ALA A 565 -1.03 -13.47 13.11
N LYS A 566 -1.19 -14.77 13.40
CA LYS A 566 -0.46 -15.47 14.47
C LYS A 566 1.04 -15.62 14.17
N SER A 567 1.47 -15.78 12.92
CA SER A 567 2.90 -15.77 12.57
C SER A 567 3.50 -14.37 12.71
N SER A 568 2.78 -13.33 12.27
CA SER A 568 3.23 -11.94 12.41
C SER A 568 3.42 -11.52 13.85
N LEU A 569 2.49 -11.89 14.75
CA LEU A 569 2.59 -11.61 16.19
C LEU A 569 3.76 -12.35 16.88
N LYS A 570 4.12 -13.55 16.40
CA LYS A 570 5.22 -14.36 16.97
C LYS A 570 6.63 -13.92 16.55
N ALA A 571 6.76 -13.02 15.58
CA ALA A 571 8.07 -12.53 15.12
C ALA A 571 8.79 -11.70 16.21
N ARG A 572 10.13 -11.68 16.19
CA ARG A 572 10.91 -10.80 17.07
C ARG A 572 10.68 -9.33 16.68
N LEU A 573 10.42 -8.48 17.68
CA LEU A 573 9.99 -7.08 17.51
C LEU A 573 8.70 -6.95 16.66
N SER A 574 7.78 -7.92 16.78
CA SER A 574 6.49 -7.91 16.06
C SER A 574 5.67 -6.66 16.35
N GLY A 575 5.55 -6.26 17.62
CA GLY A 575 4.78 -5.07 18.02
C GLY A 575 5.16 -3.80 17.26
N GLU A 576 6.44 -3.47 17.20
CA GLU A 576 6.96 -2.25 16.57
C GLU A 576 6.78 -2.28 15.05
N ARG A 577 7.01 -3.44 14.44
CA ARG A 577 6.80 -3.69 13.01
C ARG A 577 5.32 -3.60 12.63
N ILE A 578 4.45 -4.11 13.48
CA ILE A 578 2.99 -4.07 13.32
C ILE A 578 2.48 -2.64 13.54
N LEU A 579 2.99 -1.90 14.52
CA LEU A 579 2.70 -0.46 14.71
C LEU A 579 3.02 0.39 13.47
N ARG A 580 4.02 -0.01 12.67
CA ARG A 580 4.40 0.66 11.42
C ARG A 580 3.87 -0.03 10.16
N CYS A 581 3.00 -1.05 10.24
CA CYS A 581 2.71 -1.93 9.10
C CYS A 581 2.01 -1.24 7.91
N TRP A 582 1.28 -0.16 8.17
CA TRP A 582 0.64 0.66 7.15
C TRP A 582 1.54 1.83 6.66
N GLY A 583 2.75 1.97 7.19
CA GLY A 583 3.78 2.89 6.68
C GLY A 583 3.39 4.37 6.66
N GLY A 584 2.58 4.82 7.64
CA GLY A 584 1.86 6.10 7.56
C GLY A 584 1.86 6.94 8.83
N GLY A 585 3.03 7.37 9.31
CA GLY A 585 3.06 8.54 10.20
C GLY A 585 2.48 9.76 9.48
N ARG A 586 1.50 10.46 10.08
CA ARG A 586 1.01 11.73 9.52
C ARG A 586 2.16 12.74 9.54
N THR A 587 2.36 13.43 8.40
CA THR A 587 3.36 14.49 8.17
C THR A 587 4.84 14.10 8.22
N GLY A 588 5.41 13.80 7.05
CA GLY A 588 6.68 14.35 6.54
C GLY A 588 7.97 14.23 7.36
N SER A 589 8.00 13.49 8.46
CA SER A 589 9.18 13.28 9.30
C SER A 589 9.70 11.85 9.16
N PRO A 590 11.02 11.60 9.31
CA PRO A 590 11.58 10.25 9.23
C PRO A 590 10.93 9.32 10.26
N GLY A 591 10.91 8.01 9.98
CA GLY A 591 10.34 7.02 10.89
C GLY A 591 11.05 7.04 12.25
N TRP A 592 10.35 7.53 13.28
CA TRP A 592 10.88 7.64 14.65
C TRP A 592 10.98 6.27 15.30
N ASP A 593 12.07 6.01 16.03
CA ASP A 593 12.10 4.82 16.88
C ASP A 593 11.19 4.96 18.11
N ILE A 594 10.68 3.85 18.65
CA ILE A 594 9.84 3.93 19.86
C ILE A 594 10.68 4.41 21.06
N GLU A 595 11.95 4.03 21.11
CA GLU A 595 12.94 4.60 22.03
C GLU A 595 13.11 6.12 21.83
N ASP A 596 13.28 6.60 20.58
CA ASP A 596 13.40 8.04 20.28
C ASP A 596 12.17 8.84 20.73
N VAL A 597 10.96 8.27 20.57
CA VAL A 597 9.71 8.90 21.01
C VAL A 597 9.62 8.92 22.54
N LYS A 598 9.95 7.81 23.23
CA LYS A 598 10.02 7.79 24.70
C LYS A 598 11.03 8.80 25.25
N ASP A 599 12.16 8.97 24.58
CA ASP A 599 13.19 9.95 24.93
C ASP A 599 12.73 11.38 24.69
N LYS A 600 12.03 11.64 23.57
CA LYS A 600 11.45 12.96 23.29
C LYS A 600 10.32 13.31 24.25
N VAL A 601 9.48 12.34 24.63
CA VAL A 601 8.47 12.50 25.69
C VAL A 601 9.15 12.78 27.03
N GLY A 602 10.25 12.08 27.36
CA GLY A 602 11.05 12.35 28.56
C GLY A 602 11.55 13.80 28.59
N ARG A 603 12.26 14.24 27.55
CA ARG A 603 12.78 15.61 27.41
C ARG A 603 11.68 16.67 27.48
N LEU A 604 10.53 16.44 26.83
CA LEU A 604 9.38 17.35 26.85
C LEU A 604 8.85 17.54 28.28
N LEU A 605 8.68 16.44 29.02
CA LEU A 605 8.21 16.51 30.39
C LEU A 605 9.25 17.18 31.29
N GLU A 606 10.53 16.83 31.19
CA GLU A 606 11.64 17.46 31.94
C GLU A 606 11.77 18.97 31.68
N GLU A 607 11.58 19.44 30.45
CA GLU A 607 11.57 20.86 30.09
C GLU A 607 10.37 21.58 30.74
N PHE A 608 9.20 20.95 30.73
CA PHE A 608 8.02 21.47 31.41
C PHE A 608 8.18 21.49 32.95
N GLU A 609 8.77 20.45 33.55
CA GLU A 609 9.14 20.42 34.97
C GLU A 609 10.09 21.58 35.33
N SER A 610 11.07 21.85 34.45
CA SER A 610 12.11 22.87 34.64
C SER A 610 11.61 24.31 34.50
N GLY A 611 10.36 24.52 34.07
CA GLY A 611 9.74 25.84 34.01
C GLY A 611 8.86 26.11 32.79
N GLY A 612 8.78 25.18 31.83
CA GLY A 612 8.05 25.35 30.57
C GLY A 612 6.55 25.71 30.71
N ASP A 613 6.00 26.24 29.61
CA ASP A 613 4.60 26.65 29.49
C ASP A 613 3.67 25.46 29.16
N ILE A 614 2.44 25.50 29.67
CA ILE A 614 1.44 24.44 29.44
C ILE A 614 1.00 24.42 27.98
N GLY A 615 0.79 25.58 27.36
CA GLY A 615 0.39 25.69 25.96
C GLY A 615 1.45 25.14 25.01
N GLU A 616 2.73 25.39 25.31
CA GLU A 616 3.85 24.82 24.54
C GLU A 616 4.00 23.32 24.76
N ALA A 617 3.89 22.82 26.00
CA ALA A 617 3.90 21.38 26.26
C ALA A 617 2.75 20.65 25.52
N CYS A 618 1.53 21.21 25.54
CA CYS A 618 0.40 20.69 24.75
C CYS A 618 0.67 20.76 23.23
N ARG A 619 1.32 21.82 22.72
CA ARG A 619 1.74 21.92 21.32
C ARG A 619 2.74 20.82 20.97
N CYS A 620 3.79 20.64 21.76
CA CYS A 620 4.80 19.62 21.54
C CYS A 620 4.21 18.20 21.60
N ILE A 621 3.29 17.90 22.53
CA ILE A 621 2.55 16.63 22.57
C ILE A 621 1.74 16.44 21.28
N LYS A 622 1.05 17.48 20.80
CA LYS A 622 0.31 17.44 19.53
C LYS A 622 1.22 17.21 18.32
N GLU A 623 2.41 17.83 18.32
CA GLU A 623 3.42 17.71 17.26
C GLU A 623 4.14 16.34 17.25
N LEU A 624 4.13 15.58 18.37
CA LEU A 624 4.55 14.18 18.35
C LEU A 624 3.74 13.35 17.34
N SER A 625 2.50 13.77 17.01
CA SER A 625 1.66 13.15 15.97
C SER A 625 1.33 11.67 16.22
N MET A 626 1.42 11.22 17.47
CA MET A 626 1.26 9.82 17.90
C MET A 626 0.14 9.68 18.96
N PRO A 627 -1.13 10.00 18.62
CA PRO A 627 -2.23 10.04 19.59
C PRO A 627 -2.51 8.70 20.28
N PHE A 628 -2.14 7.58 19.65
CA PHE A 628 -2.25 6.24 20.23
C PHE A 628 -1.16 5.91 21.25
N PHE A 629 -0.08 6.71 21.33
CA PHE A 629 1.04 6.56 22.26
C PHE A 629 1.04 7.63 23.36
N HIS A 630 -0.01 8.47 23.43
CA HIS A 630 -0.16 9.47 24.49
C HIS A 630 -0.24 8.86 25.90
N HIS A 631 -0.58 7.57 26.02
CA HIS A 631 -0.47 6.81 27.26
C HIS A 631 0.97 6.79 27.85
N GLU A 632 2.02 6.94 27.03
CA GLU A 632 3.40 7.03 27.52
C GLU A 632 3.68 8.40 28.13
N VAL A 633 3.06 9.46 27.61
CA VAL A 633 3.07 10.81 28.23
C VAL A 633 2.40 10.74 29.59
N VAL A 634 1.22 10.11 29.68
CA VAL A 634 0.50 9.89 30.93
C VAL A 634 1.32 9.06 31.91
N LYS A 635 1.90 7.93 31.47
CA LYS A 635 2.73 7.04 32.28
C LYS A 635 3.95 7.77 32.84
N LYS A 636 4.77 8.40 31.99
CA LYS A 636 5.99 9.10 32.43
C LYS A 636 5.67 10.30 33.32
N ALA A 637 4.61 11.06 33.02
CA ALA A 637 4.16 12.14 33.89
C ALA A 637 3.71 11.61 35.26
N LEU A 638 2.93 10.53 35.31
CA LEU A 638 2.44 9.95 36.57
C LEU A 638 3.55 9.32 37.41
N VAL A 639 4.53 8.67 36.80
CA VAL A 639 5.75 8.20 37.48
C VAL A 639 6.52 9.39 38.09
N ALA A 640 6.80 10.44 37.32
CA ALA A 640 7.48 11.63 37.81
C ALA A 640 6.68 12.37 38.91
N ILE A 641 5.34 12.37 38.85
CA ILE A 641 4.46 12.87 39.92
C ILE A 641 4.66 12.08 41.22
N ILE A 642 4.79 10.75 41.16
CA ILE A 642 4.97 9.89 42.34
C ILE A 642 6.40 10.01 42.91
N GLU A 643 7.42 10.02 42.04
CA GLU A 643 8.84 10.14 42.42
C GLU A 643 9.17 11.52 42.99
N LYS A 644 8.78 12.60 42.29
CA LYS A 644 9.22 13.98 42.56
C LYS A 644 8.16 14.84 43.26
N LYS A 645 6.95 14.32 43.47
CA LYS A 645 5.79 15.03 44.05
C LYS A 645 5.42 16.31 43.28
N ASN A 646 5.54 16.24 41.95
CA ASN A 646 5.42 17.40 41.06
C ASN A 646 3.98 17.65 40.57
N GLU A 647 3.20 18.41 41.34
CA GLU A 647 1.83 18.82 41.00
C GLU A 647 1.70 19.59 39.66
N ARG A 648 2.78 20.17 39.08
CA ARG A 648 2.69 20.84 37.77
C ARG A 648 2.32 19.86 36.65
N LEU A 649 2.87 18.65 36.69
CA LEU A 649 2.58 17.61 35.70
C LEU A 649 1.11 17.15 35.76
N TRP A 650 0.49 17.17 36.94
CA TRP A 650 -0.94 16.91 37.08
C TRP A 650 -1.77 17.95 36.32
N GLY A 651 -1.41 19.24 36.43
CA GLY A 651 -2.07 20.32 35.68
C GLY A 651 -1.86 20.22 34.16
N LEU A 652 -0.72 19.70 33.69
CA LEU A 652 -0.51 19.42 32.27
C LEU A 652 -1.45 18.30 31.78
N LEU A 653 -1.57 17.20 32.53
CA LEU A 653 -2.49 16.11 32.20
C LEU A 653 -3.95 16.58 32.17
N ASP A 654 -4.36 17.43 33.11
CA ASP A 654 -5.71 18.01 33.18
C ASP A 654 -6.04 18.87 31.97
N GLN A 655 -5.11 19.75 31.56
CA GLN A 655 -5.26 20.57 30.37
C GLN A 655 -5.26 19.73 29.08
N CYS A 656 -4.42 18.70 29.01
CA CYS A 656 -4.37 17.76 27.88
C CYS A 656 -5.67 16.93 27.76
N PHE A 657 -6.27 16.50 28.87
CA PHE A 657 -7.55 15.81 28.87
C PHE A 657 -8.71 16.75 28.52
N SER A 658 -8.79 17.90 29.17
CA SER A 658 -9.85 18.91 28.96
C SER A 658 -9.87 19.50 27.54
N SER A 659 -8.73 19.50 26.84
CA SER A 659 -8.62 19.92 25.44
C SER A 659 -8.83 18.79 24.43
N GLY A 660 -9.11 17.56 24.87
CA GLY A 660 -9.26 16.37 24.02
C GLY A 660 -7.95 15.89 23.39
N LEU A 661 -6.80 16.44 23.78
CA LEU A 661 -5.48 16.05 23.28
C LEU A 661 -5.05 14.66 23.78
N ILE A 662 -5.46 14.29 24.99
CA ILE A 662 -5.33 12.94 25.54
C ILE A 662 -6.74 12.42 25.83
N THR A 663 -7.14 11.34 25.18
CA THR A 663 -8.47 10.73 25.35
C THR A 663 -8.56 9.94 26.64
N THR A 664 -9.78 9.71 27.15
CA THR A 664 -10.06 8.85 28.32
C THR A 664 -9.41 7.46 28.18
N CYS A 665 -9.41 6.90 26.97
CA CYS A 665 -8.83 5.59 26.69
C CYS A 665 -7.28 5.61 26.78
N GLN A 666 -6.62 6.70 26.33
CA GLN A 666 -5.18 6.90 26.51
C GLN A 666 -4.80 7.18 27.98
N MET A 667 -5.66 7.88 28.72
CA MET A 667 -5.49 8.13 30.15
C MET A 667 -5.60 6.82 30.94
N MET A 668 -6.63 6.01 30.68
CA MET A 668 -6.82 4.68 31.28
C MET A 668 -5.63 3.75 31.02
N LYS A 669 -5.14 3.69 29.78
CA LYS A 669 -3.93 2.93 29.42
C LYS A 669 -2.70 3.42 30.18
N GLY A 670 -2.49 4.73 30.27
CA GLY A 670 -1.34 5.32 30.98
C GLY A 670 -1.32 4.96 32.47
N PHE A 671 -2.45 5.09 33.16
CA PHE A 671 -2.61 4.64 34.55
C PHE A 671 -2.42 3.12 34.68
N GLY A 672 -2.95 2.33 33.74
CA GLY A 672 -2.74 0.88 33.68
C GLY A 672 -1.25 0.49 33.63
N ARG A 673 -0.46 1.14 32.75
CA ARG A 673 0.98 0.87 32.64
C ARG A 673 1.78 1.26 33.88
N VAL A 674 1.32 2.20 34.70
CA VAL A 674 1.93 2.50 36.00
C VAL A 674 1.54 1.47 37.07
N ALA A 675 0.31 0.94 37.02
CA ALA A 675 -0.10 -0.17 37.88
C ALA A 675 0.69 -1.47 37.58
N GLU A 676 1.07 -1.70 36.33
CA GLU A 676 1.91 -2.84 35.93
C GLU A 676 3.34 -2.73 36.47
N SER A 677 3.94 -1.53 36.44
CA SER A 677 5.31 -1.26 36.95
C SER A 677 5.33 -0.77 38.40
N LEU A 678 4.25 -0.96 39.15
CA LEU A 678 4.11 -0.47 40.53
C LEU A 678 5.06 -1.20 41.48
N ASP A 679 5.26 -2.50 41.26
CA ASP A 679 6.18 -3.36 42.02
C ASP A 679 7.63 -2.85 41.91
N ASP A 680 8.05 -2.42 40.71
CA ASP A 680 9.38 -1.85 40.46
C ASP A 680 9.50 -0.43 41.03
N LEU A 681 8.50 0.43 40.82
CA LEU A 681 8.47 1.79 41.35
C LEU A 681 8.50 1.84 42.89
N ALA A 682 7.97 0.81 43.55
CA ALA A 682 8.02 0.65 45.01
C ALA A 682 9.43 0.35 45.56
N LEU A 683 10.38 -0.06 44.71
CA LEU A 683 11.79 -0.23 45.10
C LEU A 683 12.48 1.13 45.32
N ASP A 684 12.16 2.12 44.48
CA ASP A 684 12.71 3.47 44.55
C ASP A 684 11.88 4.40 45.47
N VAL A 685 10.55 4.21 45.53
CA VAL A 685 9.62 5.02 46.31
C VAL A 685 8.78 4.14 47.24
N PRO A 686 9.15 3.97 48.52
CA PRO A 686 8.50 3.01 49.44
C PRO A 686 7.01 3.22 49.74
N ASP A 687 6.43 4.37 49.38
CA ASP A 687 5.01 4.67 49.49
C ASP A 687 4.28 4.77 48.12
N ALA A 688 4.92 4.34 47.03
CA ALA A 688 4.38 4.39 45.66
C ALA A 688 2.97 3.81 45.53
N GLU A 689 2.69 2.64 46.12
CA GLU A 689 1.35 2.03 46.07
C GLU A 689 0.26 2.91 46.67
N LYS A 690 0.58 3.64 47.74
CA LYS A 690 -0.36 4.51 48.46
C LYS A 690 -0.57 5.81 47.69
N GLN A 691 0.51 6.37 47.16
CA GLN A 691 0.45 7.56 46.31
C GLN A 691 -0.35 7.27 45.02
N PHE A 692 -0.08 6.14 44.34
CA PHE A 692 -0.80 5.73 43.14
C PHE A 692 -2.30 5.55 43.38
N LYS A 693 -2.71 4.89 44.48
CA LYS A 693 -4.14 4.77 44.84
C LYS A 693 -4.81 6.14 45.02
N HIS A 694 -4.14 7.08 45.69
CA HIS A 694 -4.65 8.45 45.84
C HIS A 694 -4.82 9.16 44.49
N TYR A 695 -3.87 9.00 43.56
CA TYR A 695 -3.98 9.59 42.22
C TYR A 695 -5.03 8.90 41.33
N VAL A 696 -5.27 7.59 41.50
CA VAL A 696 -6.41 6.89 40.85
C VAL A 696 -7.74 7.46 41.34
N GLU A 697 -7.93 7.59 42.67
CA GLU A 697 -9.14 8.21 43.24
C GLU A 697 -9.35 9.64 42.73
N ARG A 698 -8.27 10.45 42.68
CA ARG A 698 -8.30 11.82 42.16
C ARG A 698 -8.64 11.87 40.65
N ALA A 699 -8.16 10.92 39.85
CA ALA A 699 -8.46 10.81 38.42
C ALA A 699 -9.91 10.36 38.16
N THR A 700 -10.44 9.42 38.96
CA THR A 700 -11.86 9.03 38.89
C THR A 700 -12.77 10.21 39.25
N LEU A 701 -12.43 11.00 40.28
CA LEU A 701 -13.16 12.23 40.62
C LEU A 701 -13.08 13.33 39.55
N ALA A 702 -11.99 13.37 38.77
CA ALA A 702 -11.82 14.27 37.64
C ALA A 702 -12.49 13.78 36.34
N GLY A 703 -13.12 12.59 36.34
CA GLY A 703 -13.74 11.99 35.16
C GLY A 703 -12.76 11.44 34.12
N TRP A 704 -11.49 11.27 34.49
CA TRP A 704 -10.43 10.73 33.62
C TRP A 704 -10.45 9.20 33.53
N LEU A 705 -10.99 8.54 34.56
CA LEU A 705 -11.08 7.08 34.69
C LEU A 705 -12.50 6.69 35.08
N ASP A 706 -13.01 5.61 34.49
CA ASP A 706 -14.28 5.01 34.91
C ASP A 706 -14.21 4.45 36.34
N SER A 707 -15.37 4.44 37.01
CA SER A 707 -15.54 3.84 38.34
C SER A 707 -15.32 2.31 38.39
N SER A 708 -15.11 1.67 37.23
CA SER A 708 -14.79 0.26 37.04
C SER A 708 -13.28 -0.03 36.91
N PHE A 709 -12.40 0.97 37.04
CA PHE A 709 -10.95 0.80 36.94
C PHE A 709 -10.39 -0.07 38.09
N CYS A 710 -10.35 -1.39 37.86
CA CYS A 710 -9.90 -2.39 38.84
C CYS A 710 -8.37 -2.53 38.87
N LEU A 711 -7.76 -2.33 40.05
CA LEU A 711 -6.39 -2.79 40.31
C LEU A 711 -6.34 -4.32 40.34
N SER A 712 -6.02 -4.93 39.21
CA SER A 712 -5.91 -6.39 39.03
C SER A 712 -4.59 -6.96 39.56
N LYS A 713 -4.41 -7.02 40.88
CA LYS A 713 -3.44 -7.92 41.55
C LYS A 713 -3.76 -8.07 43.05
N SER A 714 -4.53 -9.10 43.41
CA SER A 714 -4.42 -9.71 44.74
C SER A 714 -3.21 -10.64 44.71
N GLY A 715 -2.13 -10.31 45.42
CA GLY A 715 -0.97 -11.19 45.57
C GLY A 715 -1.36 -12.53 46.23
N PRO A 716 -0.60 -13.61 46.01
CA PRO A 716 -0.90 -14.90 46.60
C PRO A 716 -0.80 -14.81 48.12
N THR A 717 -1.88 -15.17 48.82
CA THR A 717 -1.84 -15.42 50.25
C THR A 717 -0.82 -16.51 50.54
N LYS A 718 0.32 -16.13 51.11
CA LYS A 718 1.20 -17.06 51.81
C LYS A 718 0.43 -17.59 53.02
N GLU A 719 -0.23 -18.73 52.86
CA GLU A 719 -0.60 -19.54 54.01
C GLU A 719 0.69 -19.99 54.70
N ASN A 720 0.99 -19.33 55.81
CA ASN A 720 2.07 -19.74 56.69
C ASN A 720 1.70 -21.11 57.26
N GLY A 721 2.54 -22.12 57.00
CA GLY A 721 2.43 -23.40 57.70
C GLY A 721 2.63 -23.18 59.19
N ALA A 722 1.69 -23.67 60.00
CA ALA A 722 1.78 -23.69 61.45
C ALA A 722 1.30 -25.04 62.01
N TYR A 723 2.26 -25.89 62.34
CA TYR A 723 2.25 -26.90 63.41
C TYR A 723 0.89 -27.50 63.85
N LEU A 724 0.57 -28.70 63.37
CA LEU A 724 0.80 -29.96 64.11
C LEU A 724 0.51 -31.20 63.27
#